data_AF-A0A8J2BVT1-F1
#
_entry.id   AF-A0A8J2BVT1-F1
#
_cell.length_a   1.000
_cell.length_b   1.000
_cell.length_c   1.000
_cell.angle_alpha   90.00
_cell.angle_beta   90.00
_cell.angle_gamma   90.00
#
_symmetry.space_group_name_H-M   'P 1'
#
loop_
_entity.id
_entity.type
_entity.pdbx_description
1 polymer ?
#
loop_
_entity_poly.entity_id
_entity_poly.type
_entity_poly.pdbx_seq_one_letter_code
_entity_poly.pdbx_strand_id
1 'polypeptide(L)'
;MQGAEEIEEEETQSQVAEAIQSVAAETKQVIESRARATTPEELQPTLGEKVQPQVGEKSQPTRPIQGTPRAKGERRKPVHRGGRPRGPTQSRERRATRETASGRPKSEIVCWKMAGQWFIGVEVAEDLLGEADNWEVYQGDSPLPRDASRGGCWYLNSISSEVTIQWNQGDGIEKVNVTLGQDGYLLFKLSGENLNRGRLVKSASSGSYLAVAPDSWERDEIVGGAPPVMPEPVSIVGHRAHFFDLQKGGETGIAFRTAEGDHITVPLSSVRFDLVGVQLDDMSEGEGPLFSEPPRIRVLDKKAWKGVKTIVIGEEGVGGGKWRQEFYPDTDGQEQELPSEIRNRKGGWFFLRFYDAKDELIESMDFRFLSGLKNISVPRLSPLPSEQGHKPARVQLFHEPGIMIQATEDLPKIPIEREGSQTILTIPPNYGSDVTRWLVGYEDGPKVKVTVLVERLWWSLGEEAAEPVQWEDKPLPLSLDYLTAISKKAMWLRFPKCRWVDTIFVGFERPKARQYSIKVAEKTLAVPLREFADAKEAMDQTQDQRLKVWIKRHGEEMEGVVAVIRAIPLQKWVGFGRYKTAVARAELQHGSGKITVNGSPIVQYFREAPLKARRFLERLQELPEASEAFSQLDACVKVRGSSPNTMRQAKAVAHALARALMKYDPELKPFLKRQGFGGVTVPSMCWMRDRQ
;
A
#
# COMPACT_ATOMS: atom_id res chain seq x y z
N MET A 1 14.83 -48.60 5.75
CA MET A 1 13.65 -47.72 5.69
C MET A 1 13.96 -46.31 5.20
N GLN A 2 15.22 -45.87 5.05
CA GLN A 2 15.52 -44.52 4.51
C GLN A 2 15.59 -44.43 2.96
N GLY A 3 15.79 -45.53 2.24
CA GLY A 3 15.83 -45.51 0.76
C GLY A 3 14.47 -45.64 0.06
N ALA A 4 13.37 -45.81 0.81
CA ALA A 4 12.02 -45.92 0.24
C ALA A 4 11.28 -44.57 0.23
N GLU A 5 11.56 -43.69 1.21
CA GLU A 5 10.97 -42.34 1.28
C GLU A 5 11.57 -41.39 0.23
N GLU A 6 12.87 -41.51 -0.11
CA GLU A 6 13.49 -40.68 -1.17
C GLU A 6 12.95 -41.01 -2.58
N ILE A 7 12.57 -42.27 -2.84
CA ILE A 7 12.02 -42.68 -4.15
C ILE A 7 10.57 -42.22 -4.30
N GLU A 8 9.78 -42.22 -3.21
CA GLU A 8 8.42 -41.67 -3.22
C GLU A 8 8.42 -40.15 -3.39
N GLU A 9 9.37 -39.41 -2.81
CA GLU A 9 9.47 -37.95 -3.01
C GLU A 9 9.88 -37.56 -4.44
N GLU A 10 10.81 -38.29 -5.09
CA GLU A 10 11.17 -38.04 -6.50
C GLU A 10 10.04 -38.39 -7.47
N GLU A 11 9.32 -39.51 -7.26
CA GLU A 11 8.16 -39.85 -8.10
C GLU A 11 7.03 -38.83 -7.95
N THR A 12 6.80 -38.30 -6.74
CA THR A 12 5.77 -37.29 -6.49
C THR A 12 6.12 -35.95 -7.15
N GLN A 13 7.40 -35.54 -7.12
CA GLN A 13 7.85 -34.31 -7.80
C GLN A 13 7.80 -34.44 -9.33
N SER A 14 8.12 -35.61 -9.89
CA SER A 14 8.01 -35.87 -11.33
C SER A 14 6.55 -35.82 -11.82
N GLN A 15 5.61 -36.40 -11.06
CA GLN A 15 4.18 -36.37 -11.39
C GLN A 15 3.59 -34.95 -11.33
N VAL A 16 4.04 -34.13 -10.38
CA VAL A 16 3.63 -32.72 -10.29
C VAL A 16 4.18 -31.90 -11.46
N ALA A 17 5.42 -32.17 -11.91
CA ALA A 17 6.00 -31.50 -13.07
C ALA A 17 5.28 -31.84 -14.38
N GLU A 18 4.90 -33.11 -14.59
CA GLU A 18 4.11 -33.53 -15.76
C GLU A 18 2.69 -32.93 -15.74
N ALA A 19 2.04 -32.85 -14.58
CA ALA A 19 0.73 -32.22 -14.45
C ALA A 19 0.78 -30.70 -14.79
N ILE A 20 1.84 -30.00 -14.39
CA ILE A 20 2.03 -28.58 -14.72
C ILE A 20 2.25 -28.38 -16.23
N GLN A 21 3.00 -29.26 -16.89
CA GLN A 21 3.21 -29.20 -18.34
C GLN A 21 1.93 -29.52 -19.13
N SER A 22 1.11 -30.46 -18.66
CA SER A 22 -0.20 -30.78 -19.22
C SER A 22 -1.15 -29.57 -19.18
N VAL A 23 -1.26 -28.89 -18.03
CA VAL A 23 -2.12 -27.70 -17.87
C VAL A 23 -1.63 -26.53 -18.73
N ALA A 24 -0.31 -26.35 -18.86
CA ALA A 24 0.27 -25.32 -19.73
C ALA A 24 -0.04 -25.58 -21.22
N ALA A 25 -0.05 -26.85 -21.66
CA ALA A 25 -0.38 -27.22 -23.02
C ALA A 25 -1.87 -27.01 -23.36
N GLU A 26 -2.78 -27.37 -22.44
CA GLU A 26 -4.22 -27.11 -22.61
C GLU A 26 -4.53 -25.61 -22.66
N THR A 27 -3.86 -24.81 -21.83
CA THR A 27 -4.04 -23.35 -21.82
C THR A 27 -3.59 -22.72 -23.14
N LYS A 28 -2.54 -23.27 -23.77
CA LYS A 28 -2.04 -22.80 -25.06
C LYS A 28 -3.01 -23.11 -26.22
N GLN A 29 -3.66 -24.28 -26.20
CA GLN A 29 -4.70 -24.64 -27.19
C GLN A 29 -5.98 -23.79 -27.07
N VAL A 30 -6.36 -23.41 -25.84
CA VAL A 30 -7.52 -22.52 -25.61
C VAL A 30 -7.25 -21.09 -26.11
N ILE A 31 -6.00 -20.62 -26.03
CA ILE A 31 -5.61 -19.30 -26.55
C ILE A 31 -5.56 -19.29 -28.09
N GLU A 32 -5.03 -20.35 -28.70
CA GLU A 32 -4.94 -20.47 -30.17
C GLU A 32 -6.31 -20.67 -30.84
N SER A 33 -7.24 -21.38 -30.19
CA SER A 33 -8.63 -21.53 -30.68
C SER A 33 -9.44 -20.23 -30.62
N ARG A 34 -9.12 -19.34 -29.67
CA ARG A 34 -9.77 -18.03 -29.53
C ARG A 34 -9.25 -16.98 -30.54
N ALA A 35 -8.08 -17.21 -31.13
CA ALA A 35 -7.48 -16.34 -32.15
C ALA A 35 -7.94 -16.64 -33.59
N ARG A 36 -8.66 -17.75 -33.82
CA ARG A 36 -9.15 -18.15 -35.17
C ARG A 36 -10.60 -17.75 -35.47
N ALA A 37 -11.28 -17.04 -34.58
CA ALA A 37 -12.68 -16.67 -34.73
C ALA A 37 -12.86 -15.15 -34.87
N THR A 38 -12.28 -14.55 -35.90
CA THR A 38 -12.68 -13.21 -36.38
C THR A 38 -12.19 -13.00 -37.82
N THR A 39 -13.03 -13.34 -38.79
CA THR A 39 -12.90 -12.89 -40.18
C THR A 39 -14.09 -11.97 -40.49
N PRO A 40 -13.89 -10.80 -41.13
CA PRO A 40 -14.98 -9.98 -41.65
C PRO A 40 -15.37 -10.47 -43.04
N GLU A 41 -16.66 -10.74 -43.25
CA GLU A 41 -17.25 -11.08 -44.55
C GLU A 41 -17.72 -9.82 -45.30
N GLU A 42 -17.76 -9.97 -46.62
CA GLU A 42 -17.82 -9.02 -47.72
C GLU A 42 -19.00 -8.02 -47.76
N LEU A 43 -18.78 -6.90 -48.48
CA LEU A 43 -19.76 -6.37 -49.43
C LEU A 43 -19.04 -5.77 -50.67
N GLN A 44 -19.44 -6.26 -51.83
CA GLN A 44 -18.87 -6.09 -53.18
C GLN A 44 -19.38 -4.84 -53.95
N PRO A 45 -18.81 -4.52 -55.15
CA PRO A 45 -18.80 -3.19 -55.77
C PRO A 45 -19.69 -3.06 -57.03
N THR A 46 -19.90 -1.82 -57.52
CA THR A 46 -20.28 -1.56 -58.93
C THR A 46 -19.74 -0.21 -59.49
N LEU A 47 -18.83 -0.36 -60.47
CA LEU A 47 -18.66 0.29 -61.79
C LEU A 47 -19.06 1.75 -62.09
N GLY A 48 -18.17 2.45 -62.83
CA GLY A 48 -18.49 3.56 -63.75
C GLY A 48 -17.33 4.55 -63.99
N GLU A 49 -16.36 4.23 -64.86
CA GLU A 49 -16.14 4.82 -66.20
C GLU A 49 -15.43 6.20 -66.34
N LYS A 50 -14.34 6.17 -67.15
CA LYS A 50 -13.89 7.12 -68.21
C LYS A 50 -12.85 8.26 -67.95
N VAL A 51 -11.70 8.07 -68.62
CA VAL A 51 -10.98 8.94 -69.59
C VAL A 51 -10.09 10.13 -69.11
N GLN A 52 -8.76 9.90 -69.21
CA GLN A 52 -7.60 10.65 -69.82
C GLN A 52 -7.64 12.19 -70.11
N PRO A 53 -6.55 12.84 -70.60
CA PRO A 53 -5.17 13.03 -70.05
C PRO A 53 -4.62 14.48 -70.30
N GLN A 54 -3.55 14.96 -69.64
CA GLN A 54 -2.59 16.00 -70.16
C GLN A 54 -1.27 15.90 -69.37
N VAL A 55 -0.14 15.43 -69.93
CA VAL A 55 0.90 16.10 -70.77
C VAL A 55 1.60 17.28 -70.10
N GLY A 56 2.93 17.18 -69.96
CA GLY A 56 3.83 18.28 -69.60
C GLY A 56 5.26 17.85 -69.26
N GLU A 57 6.07 17.54 -70.28
CA GLU A 57 7.54 17.45 -70.19
C GLU A 57 8.18 18.76 -69.73
N LYS A 58 9.33 18.69 -69.04
CA LYS A 58 10.53 19.50 -69.35
C LYS A 58 11.79 19.13 -68.53
N SER A 59 12.76 18.57 -69.26
CA SER A 59 14.19 18.96 -69.36
C SER A 59 15.10 19.08 -68.11
N GLN A 60 16.06 18.14 -68.09
CA GLN A 60 17.43 18.11 -67.52
C GLN A 60 18.23 19.45 -67.57
N PRO A 61 19.27 19.67 -66.72
CA PRO A 61 20.60 19.08 -66.95
C PRO A 61 21.45 18.69 -65.71
N THR A 62 22.19 17.59 -65.88
CA THR A 62 23.34 17.14 -65.09
C THR A 62 24.59 17.99 -65.31
N ARG A 63 25.37 18.26 -64.25
CA ARG A 63 26.86 18.19 -64.25
C ARG A 63 27.43 18.10 -62.82
N PRO A 64 28.66 17.55 -62.65
CA PRO A 64 29.12 16.86 -61.43
C PRO A 64 30.07 17.70 -60.57
N ILE A 65 30.07 17.54 -59.24
CA ILE A 65 31.13 18.09 -58.38
C ILE A 65 31.52 17.11 -57.25
N GLN A 66 32.77 16.71 -57.36
CA GLN A 66 33.78 16.26 -56.39
C GLN A 66 33.41 16.19 -54.90
N GLY A 67 33.72 15.03 -54.31
CA GLY A 67 33.65 14.79 -52.87
C GLY A 67 34.65 15.61 -52.07
N THR A 68 34.15 16.24 -51.01
CA THR A 68 34.92 16.69 -49.85
C THR A 68 34.41 15.92 -48.63
N PRO A 69 35.27 15.48 -47.69
CA PRO A 69 34.82 14.76 -46.50
C PRO A 69 34.02 15.70 -45.60
N ARG A 70 32.76 15.34 -45.32
CA ARG A 70 31.89 16.08 -44.39
C ARG A 70 32.49 16.09 -42.98
N ALA A 71 32.59 17.28 -42.41
CA ALA A 71 32.95 17.53 -41.01
C ALA A 71 32.00 16.78 -40.05
N LYS A 72 32.57 16.28 -38.94
CA LYS A 72 31.84 15.71 -37.79
C LYS A 72 30.74 16.69 -37.34
N GLY A 73 29.48 16.27 -37.37
CA GLY A 73 28.35 17.08 -36.93
C GLY A 73 28.50 17.55 -35.49
N GLU A 74 28.38 18.86 -35.27
CA GLU A 74 28.45 19.49 -33.95
C GLU A 74 27.28 19.02 -33.06
N ARG A 75 27.58 18.66 -31.81
CA ARG A 75 26.58 18.34 -30.79
C ARG A 75 25.69 19.56 -30.51
N ARG A 76 24.37 19.38 -30.40
CA ARG A 76 23.44 20.46 -30.00
C ARG A 76 23.84 21.03 -28.63
N LYS A 77 23.80 22.35 -28.46
CA LYS A 77 24.14 23.01 -27.16
C LYS A 77 23.19 22.58 -26.03
N PRO A 78 23.65 22.55 -24.76
CA PRO A 78 22.87 22.11 -23.59
C PRO A 78 21.47 22.73 -23.47
N VAL A 79 21.33 24.05 -23.70
CA VAL A 79 20.06 24.78 -23.64
C VAL A 79 18.99 24.27 -24.61
N HIS A 80 19.40 23.53 -25.66
CA HIS A 80 18.51 22.95 -26.66
C HIS A 80 18.24 21.45 -26.45
N ARG A 81 18.62 20.88 -25.30
CA ARG A 81 18.44 19.45 -24.97
C ARG A 81 17.28 19.22 -23.97
N GLY A 82 16.27 18.44 -24.37
CA GLY A 82 15.36 17.68 -23.48
C GLY A 82 14.11 18.38 -22.87
N GLY A 83 13.08 17.54 -22.62
CA GLY A 83 11.80 17.72 -21.90
C GLY A 83 11.07 16.36 -21.88
N ARG A 84 10.24 16.05 -20.87
CA ARG A 84 9.55 14.76 -20.67
C ARG A 84 8.25 14.68 -21.51
N PRO A 85 8.11 13.80 -22.52
CA PRO A 85 6.81 13.52 -23.13
C PRO A 85 6.07 12.45 -22.33
N ARG A 86 4.76 12.62 -22.09
CA ARG A 86 3.86 11.56 -21.62
C ARG A 86 2.46 11.76 -22.20
N GLY A 87 1.96 10.78 -22.95
CA GLY A 87 0.56 10.65 -23.38
C GLY A 87 0.37 10.69 -24.91
N PRO A 88 -0.63 9.96 -25.46
CA PRO A 88 -0.78 9.77 -26.90
C PRO A 88 -1.15 11.08 -27.58
N THR A 89 -0.39 11.43 -28.60
CA THR A 89 -0.60 12.63 -29.40
C THR A 89 -1.93 12.50 -30.15
N GLN A 90 -2.94 13.30 -29.79
CA GLN A 90 -4.04 13.55 -30.72
C GLN A 90 -3.47 14.28 -31.94
N SER A 91 -3.61 13.62 -33.08
CA SER A 91 -3.23 14.12 -34.40
C SER A 91 -3.88 15.49 -34.67
N ARG A 92 -3.05 16.52 -34.76
CA ARG A 92 -3.43 17.77 -35.43
C ARG A 92 -2.43 18.03 -36.55
N GLU A 93 -2.92 17.90 -37.77
CA GLU A 93 -2.26 18.28 -39.00
C GLU A 93 -1.77 19.73 -38.91
N ARG A 94 -0.45 19.92 -38.94
CA ARG A 94 0.16 21.17 -39.42
C ARG A 94 1.35 20.84 -40.30
N ARG A 95 1.09 20.97 -41.59
CA ARG A 95 2.04 21.02 -42.70
C ARG A 95 2.86 22.31 -42.59
N ALA A 96 4.18 22.21 -42.49
CA ALA A 96 5.16 23.05 -43.20
C ALA A 96 6.59 22.81 -42.67
N THR A 97 7.42 22.21 -43.54
CA THR A 97 8.87 22.37 -43.68
C THR A 97 9.72 22.30 -42.42
N ARG A 98 10.22 21.10 -42.12
CA ARG A 98 11.45 20.91 -41.36
C ARG A 98 12.38 20.01 -42.16
N GLU A 99 13.46 20.59 -42.68
CA GLU A 99 14.61 19.82 -43.11
C GLU A 99 15.05 18.91 -41.96
N THR A 100 15.21 17.63 -42.29
CA THR A 100 15.50 16.52 -41.39
C THR A 100 16.92 16.62 -40.85
N ALA A 101 17.09 17.27 -39.69
CA ALA A 101 18.31 17.13 -38.90
C ALA A 101 18.33 15.74 -38.24
N SER A 102 19.06 14.80 -38.84
CA SER A 102 19.36 13.45 -38.33
C SER A 102 19.98 13.52 -36.92
N GLY A 103 19.20 13.19 -35.89
CA GLY A 103 19.69 13.08 -34.51
C GLY A 103 19.76 11.61 -34.09
N ARG A 104 20.87 11.20 -33.45
CA ARG A 104 21.00 9.87 -32.82
C ARG A 104 19.85 9.61 -31.84
N PRO A 105 19.34 8.37 -31.76
CA PRO A 105 18.27 8.03 -30.85
C PRO A 105 18.71 8.16 -29.40
N LYS A 106 17.81 8.68 -28.55
CA LYS A 106 18.00 8.64 -27.10
C LYS A 106 17.49 7.29 -26.60
N SER A 107 18.41 6.47 -26.09
CA SER A 107 18.13 5.21 -25.43
C SER A 107 18.50 5.28 -23.95
N GLU A 108 17.67 4.68 -23.10
CA GLU A 108 17.88 4.61 -21.65
C GLU A 108 17.67 3.17 -21.16
N ILE A 109 18.46 2.74 -20.17
CA ILE A 109 18.21 1.47 -19.47
C ILE A 109 17.26 1.73 -18.32
N VAL A 110 16.18 0.95 -18.25
CA VAL A 110 15.06 1.16 -17.33
C VAL A 110 14.64 -0.15 -16.66
N CYS A 111 14.00 -0.02 -15.50
CA CYS A 111 13.32 -1.13 -14.84
C CYS A 111 11.83 -0.81 -14.67
N TRP A 112 10.98 -1.84 -14.67
CA TRP A 112 9.57 -1.72 -14.34
C TRP A 112 8.99 -3.01 -13.76
N LYS A 113 7.96 -2.90 -12.92
CA LYS A 113 7.32 -4.05 -12.29
C LYS A 113 6.02 -4.43 -13.02
N MET A 114 5.83 -5.71 -13.32
CA MET A 114 4.58 -6.28 -13.84
C MET A 114 4.30 -7.63 -13.16
N ALA A 115 3.05 -7.86 -12.75
CA ALA A 115 2.61 -9.12 -12.14
C ALA A 115 3.52 -9.64 -10.98
N GLY A 116 4.06 -8.72 -10.16
CA GLY A 116 4.91 -9.09 -9.02
C GLY A 116 6.40 -9.27 -9.33
N GLN A 117 6.81 -9.23 -10.60
CA GLN A 117 8.20 -9.40 -11.04
C GLN A 117 8.77 -8.11 -11.66
N TRP A 118 10.06 -7.87 -11.47
CA TRP A 118 10.77 -6.76 -12.09
C TRP A 118 11.32 -7.12 -13.46
N PHE A 119 11.11 -6.27 -14.44
CA PHE A 119 11.66 -6.38 -15.78
C PHE A 119 12.72 -5.31 -15.99
N ILE A 120 13.82 -5.70 -16.62
CA ILE A 120 14.92 -4.81 -16.99
C ILE A 120 15.00 -4.75 -18.51
N GLY A 121 15.14 -3.55 -19.05
CA GLY A 121 15.09 -3.34 -20.50
C GLY A 121 15.74 -2.04 -20.95
N VAL A 122 15.86 -1.92 -22.27
CA VAL A 122 16.23 -0.66 -22.94
C VAL A 122 14.98 0.00 -23.52
N GLU A 123 14.80 1.28 -23.23
CA GLU A 123 13.74 2.14 -23.75
C GLU A 123 14.34 3.07 -24.81
N VAL A 124 13.76 3.06 -26.02
CA VAL A 124 14.08 3.98 -27.12
C VAL A 124 12.91 4.95 -27.28
N ALA A 125 13.19 6.25 -27.28
CA ALA A 125 12.14 7.27 -27.30
C ALA A 125 11.23 7.18 -28.54
N GLU A 126 9.91 7.23 -28.31
CA GLU A 126 8.86 7.03 -29.33
C GLU A 126 8.93 8.03 -30.50
N ASP A 127 9.43 9.25 -30.27
CA ASP A 127 9.60 10.30 -31.29
C ASP A 127 10.53 9.87 -32.45
N LEU A 128 11.32 8.82 -32.26
CA LEU A 128 12.24 8.24 -33.24
C LEU A 128 11.70 6.97 -33.89
N LEU A 129 10.63 6.38 -33.33
CA LEU A 129 10.01 5.14 -33.80
C LEU A 129 8.97 5.38 -34.92
N GLY A 130 9.24 6.35 -35.80
CA GLY A 130 8.41 6.58 -36.99
C GLY A 130 8.46 5.38 -37.93
N GLU A 131 7.28 4.89 -38.33
CA GLU A 131 7.01 3.62 -39.03
C GLU A 131 7.72 2.42 -38.38
N ALA A 132 6.95 1.71 -37.55
CA ALA A 132 7.36 0.47 -36.91
C ALA A 132 7.72 -0.57 -37.99
N ASP A 133 9.02 -0.77 -38.23
CA ASP A 133 9.64 -2.03 -38.72
C ASP A 133 11.17 -1.94 -38.95
N ASN A 134 11.83 -0.81 -38.63
CA ASN A 134 13.25 -0.62 -38.90
C ASN A 134 14.18 -0.63 -37.66
N TRP A 135 13.76 -1.17 -36.51
CA TRP A 135 14.56 -1.14 -35.27
C TRP A 135 14.86 -2.54 -34.75
N GLU A 136 16.14 -2.87 -34.68
CA GLU A 136 16.62 -4.13 -34.11
C GLU A 136 17.54 -3.85 -32.92
N VAL A 137 17.27 -4.53 -31.81
CA VAL A 137 18.04 -4.36 -30.58
C VAL A 137 18.67 -5.69 -30.21
N TYR A 138 19.97 -5.66 -29.99
CA TYR A 138 20.78 -6.83 -29.68
C TYR A 138 21.48 -6.64 -28.35
N GLN A 139 21.76 -7.75 -27.68
CA GLN A 139 22.69 -7.82 -26.57
C GLN A 139 23.74 -8.88 -26.87
N GLY A 140 24.98 -8.45 -27.10
CA GLY A 140 25.96 -9.28 -27.82
C GLY A 140 25.41 -9.67 -29.21
N ASP A 141 25.43 -10.96 -29.52
CA ASP A 141 24.91 -11.49 -30.79
C ASP A 141 23.42 -11.87 -30.75
N SER A 142 22.76 -11.75 -29.59
CA SER A 142 21.38 -12.19 -29.40
C SER A 142 20.38 -11.04 -29.58
N PRO A 143 19.34 -11.18 -30.44
CA PRO A 143 18.27 -10.19 -30.53
C PRO A 143 17.46 -10.17 -29.23
N LEU A 144 17.09 -8.97 -28.77
CA LEU A 144 16.26 -8.78 -27.60
C LEU A 144 14.77 -8.80 -27.97
N PRO A 145 13.91 -9.45 -27.18
CA PRO A 145 12.48 -9.43 -27.42
C PRO A 145 11.90 -8.06 -27.06
N ARG A 146 11.03 -7.55 -27.94
CA ARG A 146 10.28 -6.30 -27.74
C ARG A 146 9.09 -6.55 -26.82
N ASP A 147 8.83 -5.63 -25.90
CA ASP A 147 7.63 -5.63 -25.06
C ASP A 147 6.41 -5.20 -25.89
N ALA A 148 5.42 -6.08 -26.01
CA ALA A 148 4.18 -5.80 -26.76
C ALA A 148 3.26 -4.79 -26.05
N SER A 149 3.38 -4.64 -24.73
CA SER A 149 2.58 -3.72 -23.91
C SER A 149 3.19 -2.31 -23.85
N ARG A 150 4.48 -2.17 -24.18
CA ARG A 150 5.22 -0.90 -24.18
C ARG A 150 5.94 -0.67 -25.50
N GLY A 151 5.39 0.23 -26.32
CA GLY A 151 6.07 0.73 -27.51
C GLY A 151 7.48 1.21 -27.16
N GLY A 152 8.50 0.67 -27.85
CA GLY A 152 9.88 1.12 -27.70
C GLY A 152 10.67 0.53 -26.53
N CYS A 153 10.22 -0.57 -25.90
CA CYS A 153 10.98 -1.28 -24.86
C CYS A 153 11.42 -2.68 -25.32
N TRP A 154 12.66 -3.06 -25.00
CA TRP A 154 13.21 -4.41 -25.24
C TRP A 154 13.81 -4.99 -23.96
N TYR A 155 13.53 -6.26 -23.67
CA TYR A 155 14.00 -6.92 -22.43
C TYR A 155 15.48 -7.26 -22.50
N LEU A 156 16.23 -6.99 -21.43
CA LEU A 156 17.62 -7.43 -21.30
C LEU A 156 17.69 -8.90 -20.89
N ASN A 157 18.68 -9.61 -21.43
CA ASN A 157 19.01 -10.98 -21.05
C ASN A 157 20.11 -11.06 -19.98
N SER A 158 20.95 -10.02 -19.88
CA SER A 158 22.11 -9.95 -19.00
C SER A 158 22.33 -8.54 -18.45
N ILE A 159 23.00 -8.44 -17.30
CA ILE A 159 23.40 -7.16 -16.68
C ILE A 159 24.76 -6.61 -17.16
N SER A 160 25.58 -7.42 -17.83
CA SER A 160 26.99 -7.07 -18.14
C SER A 160 27.29 -6.91 -19.63
N SER A 161 26.43 -7.44 -20.50
CA SER A 161 26.64 -7.41 -21.96
C SER A 161 26.18 -6.08 -22.58
N GLU A 162 26.98 -5.54 -23.49
CA GLU A 162 26.65 -4.31 -24.24
C GLU A 162 25.36 -4.50 -25.07
N VAL A 163 24.54 -3.46 -25.12
CA VAL A 163 23.30 -3.43 -25.89
C VAL A 163 23.52 -2.61 -27.16
N THR A 164 23.30 -3.20 -28.32
CA THR A 164 23.43 -2.53 -29.63
C THR A 164 22.05 -2.29 -30.22
N ILE A 165 21.74 -1.03 -30.47
CA ILE A 165 20.50 -0.61 -31.14
C ILE A 165 20.86 -0.26 -32.58
N GLN A 166 20.19 -0.90 -33.54
CA GLN A 166 20.39 -0.71 -34.97
C GLN A 166 19.11 -0.19 -35.61
N TRP A 167 19.24 0.75 -36.54
CA TRP A 167 18.13 1.20 -37.35
C TRP A 167 18.53 1.60 -38.76
N ASN A 168 17.58 1.45 -39.69
CA ASN A 168 17.77 1.86 -41.08
C ASN A 168 17.61 3.38 -41.22
N GLN A 169 18.57 4.04 -41.87
CA GLN A 169 18.51 5.45 -42.19
C GLN A 169 19.00 5.70 -43.63
N GLY A 170 18.05 5.86 -44.56
CA GLY A 170 18.36 5.90 -45.99
C GLY A 170 18.82 4.53 -46.49
N ASP A 171 19.95 4.48 -47.21
CA ASP A 171 20.57 3.24 -47.71
C ASP A 171 21.58 2.61 -46.72
N GLY A 172 21.67 3.10 -45.49
CA GLY A 172 22.65 2.67 -44.49
C GLY A 172 22.03 2.23 -43.16
N ILE A 173 22.75 1.35 -42.45
CA ILE A 173 22.41 0.93 -41.07
C ILE A 173 23.22 1.78 -40.10
N GLU A 174 22.52 2.53 -39.25
CA GLU A 174 23.12 3.26 -38.13
C GLU A 174 23.05 2.41 -36.87
N LYS A 175 24.06 2.55 -35.99
CA LYS A 175 24.15 1.77 -34.75
C LYS A 175 24.56 2.64 -33.56
N VAL A 176 23.97 2.37 -32.41
CA VAL A 176 24.34 2.96 -31.11
C VAL A 176 24.51 1.85 -30.10
N ASN A 177 25.63 1.90 -29.39
CA ASN A 177 25.87 1.00 -28.28
C ASN A 177 25.57 1.66 -26.95
N VAL A 178 24.96 0.89 -26.05
CA VAL A 178 24.65 1.25 -24.67
C VAL A 178 25.40 0.29 -23.76
N THR A 179 26.40 0.81 -23.06
CA THR A 179 27.19 0.03 -22.10
C THR A 179 26.42 -0.12 -20.80
N LEU A 180 26.29 -1.36 -20.31
CA LEU A 180 25.78 -1.65 -18.97
C LEU A 180 26.92 -1.52 -17.93
N GLY A 181 26.56 -1.38 -16.65
CA GLY A 181 27.55 -1.19 -15.56
C GLY A 181 28.60 -2.30 -15.52
N GLN A 182 29.83 -1.97 -15.10
CA GLN A 182 30.97 -2.90 -15.09
C GLN A 182 31.16 -3.63 -13.74
N ASP A 183 30.40 -3.24 -12.71
CA ASP A 183 30.65 -3.64 -11.32
C ASP A 183 29.81 -4.86 -10.86
N GLY A 184 29.24 -5.61 -11.79
CA GLY A 184 28.44 -6.81 -11.47
C GLY A 184 27.04 -6.54 -10.89
N TYR A 185 26.59 -5.29 -10.88
CA TYR A 185 25.23 -4.91 -10.49
C TYR A 185 24.66 -3.80 -11.42
N LEU A 186 23.34 -3.65 -11.42
CA LEU A 186 22.67 -2.49 -12.02
C LEU A 186 21.92 -1.70 -10.95
N LEU A 187 22.14 -0.39 -10.89
CA LEU A 187 21.49 0.49 -9.94
C LEU A 187 20.45 1.36 -10.63
N PHE A 188 19.20 1.30 -10.18
CA PHE A 188 18.10 2.10 -10.72
C PHE A 188 17.59 3.09 -9.69
N LYS A 189 17.46 4.36 -10.08
CA LYS A 189 16.72 5.35 -9.30
C LYS A 189 15.23 5.19 -9.60
N LEU A 190 14.44 4.85 -8.59
CA LEU A 190 13.00 4.63 -8.71
C LEU A 190 12.25 5.97 -8.78
N SER A 191 11.14 5.99 -9.52
CA SER A 191 10.30 7.18 -9.69
C SER A 191 8.83 6.83 -9.97
N GLY A 192 7.93 7.78 -9.69
CA GLY A 192 6.48 7.67 -9.90
C GLY A 192 5.71 7.15 -8.67
N GLU A 193 4.39 7.36 -8.66
CA GLU A 193 3.49 7.21 -7.48
C GLU A 193 3.47 5.82 -6.79
N ASN A 194 3.96 4.78 -7.47
CA ASN A 194 4.04 3.42 -6.93
C ASN A 194 5.49 2.90 -6.88
N LEU A 195 6.46 3.71 -7.30
CA LEU A 195 7.89 3.37 -7.38
C LEU A 195 8.17 2.06 -8.15
N ASN A 196 7.26 1.67 -9.03
CA ASN A 196 7.32 0.46 -9.87
C ASN A 196 8.09 0.68 -11.19
N ARG A 197 8.85 1.77 -11.30
CA ARG A 197 9.67 2.11 -12.45
C ARG A 197 10.94 2.82 -12.00
N GLY A 198 12.04 2.59 -12.71
CA GLY A 198 13.30 3.27 -12.44
C GLY A 198 14.19 3.39 -13.67
N ARG A 199 15.21 4.25 -13.55
CA ARG A 199 16.23 4.49 -14.60
C ARG A 199 17.60 4.14 -14.06
N LEU A 200 18.42 3.53 -14.90
CA LEU A 200 19.79 3.17 -14.54
C LEU A 200 20.60 4.44 -14.20
N VAL A 201 21.30 4.39 -13.08
CA VAL A 201 22.19 5.44 -12.59
C VAL A 201 23.55 4.82 -12.21
N LYS A 202 24.62 5.61 -12.28
CA LYS A 202 25.97 5.14 -11.93
C LYS A 202 26.30 5.25 -10.44
N SER A 203 25.54 6.05 -9.71
CA SER A 203 25.77 6.34 -8.30
C SER A 203 24.46 6.66 -7.61
N ALA A 204 24.43 6.43 -6.30
CA ALA A 204 23.26 6.72 -5.48
C ALA A 204 23.42 8.06 -4.75
N SER A 205 22.30 8.76 -4.53
CA SER A 205 22.25 10.01 -3.79
C SER A 205 21.18 9.89 -2.70
N SER A 206 20.09 10.65 -2.78
CA SER A 206 18.92 10.49 -1.92
C SER A 206 17.72 9.98 -2.72
N GLY A 207 16.83 9.28 -2.03
CA GLY A 207 15.61 8.69 -2.56
C GLY A 207 15.68 7.18 -2.67
N SER A 208 14.73 6.61 -3.41
CA SER A 208 14.56 5.16 -3.48
C SER A 208 15.28 4.55 -4.68
N TYR A 209 15.99 3.46 -4.42
CA TYR A 209 16.80 2.75 -5.40
C TYR A 209 16.44 1.26 -5.43
N LEU A 210 16.60 0.69 -6.62
CA LEU A 210 16.55 -0.75 -6.87
C LEU A 210 17.92 -1.15 -7.39
N ALA A 211 18.63 -2.00 -6.65
CA ALA A 211 19.87 -2.61 -7.09
C ALA A 211 19.58 -4.04 -7.54
N VAL A 212 19.87 -4.34 -8.81
CA VAL A 212 19.81 -5.70 -9.36
C VAL A 212 21.19 -6.30 -9.25
N ALA A 213 21.31 -7.35 -8.45
CA ALA A 213 22.57 -8.03 -8.14
C ALA A 213 22.38 -9.56 -8.23
N PRO A 214 23.47 -10.34 -8.33
CA PRO A 214 23.41 -11.79 -8.33
C PRO A 214 22.69 -12.35 -7.10
N ASP A 215 21.98 -13.47 -7.24
CA ASP A 215 21.26 -14.13 -6.13
C ASP A 215 22.15 -14.55 -4.96
N SER A 216 23.44 -14.72 -5.25
CA SER A 216 24.47 -15.08 -4.27
C SER A 216 24.96 -13.90 -3.43
N TRP A 217 24.55 -12.67 -3.75
CA TRP A 217 24.93 -11.49 -3.00
C TRP A 217 23.93 -11.21 -1.87
N GLU A 218 24.46 -10.96 -0.68
CA GLU A 218 23.69 -10.58 0.48
C GLU A 218 23.79 -9.08 0.73
N ARG A 219 22.73 -8.47 1.27
CA ARG A 219 22.76 -7.06 1.65
C ARG A 219 23.71 -6.89 2.84
N ASP A 220 24.60 -5.91 2.76
CA ASP A 220 25.38 -5.52 3.94
C ASP A 220 24.52 -4.62 4.83
N GLU A 221 23.91 -5.18 5.87
CA GLU A 221 23.00 -4.46 6.75
C GLU A 221 23.70 -3.44 7.67
N ILE A 222 25.02 -3.55 7.85
CA ILE A 222 25.78 -2.56 8.63
C ILE A 222 25.82 -1.23 7.88
N VAL A 223 26.01 -1.29 6.57
CA VAL A 223 26.09 -0.10 5.70
C VAL A 223 24.71 0.30 5.15
N GLY A 224 23.91 -0.66 4.71
CA GLY A 224 22.61 -0.43 4.07
C GLY A 224 21.42 -0.35 5.02
N GLY A 225 21.62 -0.69 6.30
CA GLY A 225 20.53 -0.89 7.27
C GLY A 225 19.78 -2.21 7.06
N ALA A 226 18.68 -2.41 7.79
CA ALA A 226 17.78 -3.55 7.56
C ALA A 226 16.99 -3.35 6.25
N PRO A 227 16.79 -4.40 5.43
CA PRO A 227 16.08 -4.28 4.16
C PRO A 227 14.68 -3.71 4.40
N PRO A 228 14.24 -2.67 3.65
CA PRO A 228 12.86 -2.21 3.75
C PRO A 228 11.87 -3.32 3.36
N VAL A 229 12.37 -4.31 2.60
CA VAL A 229 11.68 -5.53 2.15
C VAL A 229 12.67 -6.64 1.77
N MET A 230 12.16 -7.87 1.71
CA MET A 230 12.92 -8.97 1.10
C MET A 230 13.21 -8.71 -0.39
N PRO A 231 14.36 -9.20 -0.91
CA PRO A 231 14.69 -9.08 -2.33
C PRO A 231 13.62 -9.72 -3.23
N GLU A 232 13.26 -9.02 -4.30
CA GLU A 232 12.19 -9.43 -5.23
C GLU A 232 12.78 -10.06 -6.51
N PRO A 233 12.03 -10.94 -7.22
CA PRO A 233 12.51 -11.54 -8.47
C PRO A 233 12.60 -10.54 -9.62
N VAL A 234 13.60 -10.73 -10.49
CA VAL A 234 13.78 -9.96 -11.74
C VAL A 234 13.70 -10.86 -12.99
N SER A 235 13.58 -10.27 -14.17
CA SER A 235 13.53 -10.98 -15.47
C SER A 235 14.86 -11.60 -15.90
N ILE A 236 15.96 -11.17 -15.29
CA ILE A 236 17.31 -11.68 -15.57
C ILE A 236 17.59 -12.86 -14.64
N VAL A 237 17.88 -14.03 -15.20
CA VAL A 237 18.11 -15.27 -14.43
C VAL A 237 19.32 -15.12 -13.50
N GLY A 238 19.22 -15.68 -12.29
CA GLY A 238 20.31 -15.68 -11.29
C GLY A 238 20.51 -14.35 -10.57
N HIS A 239 19.54 -13.45 -10.64
CA HIS A 239 19.60 -12.13 -10.03
C HIS A 239 18.34 -11.82 -9.22
N ARG A 240 18.50 -10.90 -8.26
CA ARG A 240 17.45 -10.37 -7.39
C ARG A 240 17.48 -8.86 -7.33
N ALA A 241 16.32 -8.28 -7.04
CA ALA A 241 16.11 -6.86 -6.87
C ALA A 241 16.14 -6.50 -5.38
N HIS A 242 17.18 -5.78 -4.95
CA HIS A 242 17.35 -5.30 -3.59
C HIS A 242 16.98 -3.83 -3.50
N PHE A 243 16.19 -3.47 -2.50
CA PHE A 243 15.69 -2.11 -2.33
C PHE A 243 16.49 -1.34 -1.29
N PHE A 244 16.73 -0.06 -1.60
CA PHE A 244 17.41 0.87 -0.72
C PHE A 244 16.64 2.19 -0.70
N ASP A 245 16.46 2.78 0.48
CA ASP A 245 15.91 4.12 0.61
C ASP A 245 16.93 5.01 1.32
N LEU A 246 17.54 5.90 0.55
CA LEU A 246 18.65 6.72 1.03
C LEU A 246 18.11 8.06 1.51
N GLN A 247 18.23 8.30 2.81
CA GLN A 247 17.89 9.59 3.40
C GLN A 247 18.93 10.64 3.01
N LYS A 248 18.45 11.86 2.82
CA LYS A 248 19.32 12.99 2.46
C LYS A 248 20.21 13.35 3.64
N GLY A 249 21.53 13.22 3.46
CA GLY A 249 22.51 13.40 4.54
C GLY A 249 22.55 12.25 5.56
N GLY A 250 21.95 11.10 5.25
CA GLY A 250 22.05 9.89 6.08
C GLY A 250 23.40 9.18 5.92
N GLU A 251 23.79 8.43 6.96
CA GLU A 251 25.02 7.59 6.95
C GLU A 251 24.84 6.26 6.21
N THR A 252 23.60 5.91 5.85
CA THR A 252 23.26 4.65 5.17
C THR A 252 23.64 4.70 3.69
N GLY A 253 24.38 3.70 3.23
CA GLY A 253 24.78 3.52 1.83
C GLY A 253 24.05 2.38 1.13
N ILE A 254 24.54 1.99 -0.05
CA ILE A 254 24.13 0.76 -0.72
C ILE A 254 25.36 -0.14 -0.77
N ALA A 255 25.26 -1.30 -0.14
CA ALA A 255 26.36 -2.25 -0.09
C ALA A 255 25.86 -3.70 -0.03
N PHE A 256 26.72 -4.59 -0.51
CA PHE A 256 26.51 -6.02 -0.61
C PHE A 256 27.75 -6.77 -0.13
N ARG A 257 27.53 -8.00 0.33
CA ARG A 257 28.55 -9.02 0.52
C ARG A 257 28.39 -10.08 -0.56
N THR A 258 29.46 -10.37 -1.29
CA THR A 258 29.45 -11.44 -2.31
C THR A 258 29.57 -12.82 -1.66
N ALA A 259 29.36 -13.88 -2.44
CA ALA A 259 29.53 -15.26 -1.97
C ALA A 259 30.97 -15.57 -1.52
N GLU A 260 31.95 -14.87 -2.11
CA GLU A 260 33.37 -14.96 -1.79
C GLU A 260 33.73 -14.17 -0.50
N GLY A 261 32.79 -13.43 0.06
CA GLY A 261 32.96 -12.60 1.25
C GLY A 261 33.43 -11.18 0.98
N ASP A 262 33.56 -10.77 -0.29
CA ASP A 262 33.96 -9.42 -0.66
C ASP A 262 32.85 -8.41 -0.39
N HIS A 263 33.22 -7.19 0.02
CA HIS A 263 32.27 -6.10 0.24
C HIS A 263 32.21 -5.19 -1.00
N ILE A 264 31.05 -5.16 -1.63
CA ILE A 264 30.77 -4.26 -2.76
C ILE A 264 29.99 -3.07 -2.22
N THR A 265 30.58 -1.88 -2.27
CA THR A 265 29.91 -0.62 -1.92
C THR A 265 29.60 0.15 -3.20
N VAL A 266 28.33 0.46 -3.42
CA VAL A 266 27.90 1.30 -4.53
C VAL A 266 28.36 2.73 -4.25
N PRO A 267 29.00 3.40 -5.22
CA PRO A 267 29.41 4.78 -5.06
C PRO A 267 28.21 5.66 -4.70
N LEU A 268 28.26 6.28 -3.52
CA LEU A 268 27.42 7.41 -3.22
C LEU A 268 27.98 8.59 -4.00
N SER A 269 27.19 9.15 -4.92
CA SER A 269 27.48 10.49 -5.36
C SER A 269 27.34 11.35 -4.12
N SER A 270 28.41 12.04 -3.71
CA SER A 270 28.27 13.18 -2.82
C SER A 270 27.16 14.03 -3.45
N VAL A 271 26.02 14.15 -2.78
CA VAL A 271 24.98 15.08 -3.21
C VAL A 271 25.69 16.42 -3.30
N ARG A 272 25.92 16.92 -4.52
CA ARG A 272 26.76 18.10 -4.71
C ARG A 272 25.96 19.36 -4.42
N PHE A 273 24.67 19.29 -4.75
CA PHE A 273 23.75 20.39 -4.68
C PHE A 273 22.46 19.99 -3.97
N ASP A 274 21.93 20.94 -3.21
CA ASP A 274 20.58 20.90 -2.66
C ASP A 274 19.74 22.09 -3.16
N LEU A 275 18.42 21.95 -3.18
CA LEU A 275 17.49 23.05 -3.35
C LEU A 275 16.93 23.48 -2.01
N VAL A 276 17.12 24.76 -1.68
CA VAL A 276 16.84 25.30 -0.36
C VAL A 276 15.95 26.52 -0.47
N GLY A 277 14.93 26.57 0.37
CA GLY A 277 13.87 27.57 0.32
C GLY A 277 12.74 27.20 1.26
N VAL A 278 11.65 27.94 1.21
CA VAL A 278 10.43 27.62 1.95
C VAL A 278 9.69 26.51 1.22
N GLN A 279 9.97 25.26 1.61
CA GLN A 279 9.32 24.08 1.06
C GLN A 279 7.92 23.91 1.66
N LEU A 280 6.95 23.58 0.82
CA LEU A 280 5.56 23.35 1.17
C LEU A 280 5.30 21.85 1.37
N ASP A 281 4.40 21.53 2.31
CA ASP A 281 4.00 20.15 2.63
C ASP A 281 3.10 19.59 1.52
N ASP A 282 3.76 19.07 0.49
CA ASP A 282 3.16 18.42 -0.67
C ASP A 282 3.72 17.01 -0.82
N MET A 283 2.82 16.06 -1.05
CA MET A 283 3.12 14.64 -1.18
C MET A 283 3.12 14.16 -2.63
N SER A 284 3.35 15.05 -3.60
CA SER A 284 3.38 14.66 -5.01
C SER A 284 4.67 13.91 -5.32
N GLU A 285 4.55 12.65 -5.73
CA GLU A 285 5.70 11.82 -6.05
C GLU A 285 6.20 12.06 -7.49
N GLY A 286 7.52 12.22 -7.65
CA GLY A 286 8.15 12.29 -8.98
C GLY A 286 8.03 13.63 -9.72
N GLU A 287 7.64 14.70 -9.02
CA GLU A 287 7.52 16.08 -9.53
C GLU A 287 8.47 17.08 -8.82
N GLY A 288 9.39 16.58 -7.99
CA GLY A 288 10.33 17.40 -7.20
C GLY A 288 9.66 18.14 -6.02
N PRO A 289 10.41 18.68 -5.05
CA PRO A 289 9.85 19.47 -3.95
C PRO A 289 9.10 20.71 -4.44
N LEU A 290 8.04 21.07 -3.73
CA LEU A 290 7.25 22.28 -3.97
C LEU A 290 7.71 23.41 -3.03
N PHE A 291 7.99 24.59 -3.57
CA PHE A 291 8.39 25.77 -2.81
C PHE A 291 7.39 26.93 -2.94
N SER A 292 7.32 27.80 -1.93
CA SER A 292 6.52 29.05 -2.03
C SER A 292 7.19 30.09 -2.93
N GLU A 293 8.49 29.97 -3.18
CA GLU A 293 9.30 30.85 -4.01
C GLU A 293 10.34 30.02 -4.76
N PRO A 294 10.98 30.56 -5.81
CA PRO A 294 12.10 29.88 -6.44
C PRO A 294 13.17 29.49 -5.39
N PRO A 295 13.57 28.21 -5.33
CA PRO A 295 14.59 27.78 -4.40
C PRO A 295 15.98 28.30 -4.82
N ARG A 296 16.94 28.14 -3.92
CA ARG A 296 18.36 28.42 -4.18
C ARG A 296 19.13 27.12 -4.25
N ILE A 297 20.21 27.10 -5.03
CA ILE A 297 21.13 25.96 -5.10
C ILE A 297 22.09 26.08 -3.92
N ARG A 298 22.09 25.13 -3.00
CA ARG A 298 23.06 25.04 -1.89
C ARG A 298 24.14 24.02 -2.22
N VAL A 299 25.38 24.41 -2.06
CA VAL A 299 26.54 23.54 -2.19
C VAL A 299 26.72 22.72 -0.92
N LEU A 300 26.81 21.40 -1.05
CA LEU A 300 27.04 20.49 0.07
C LEU A 300 28.50 20.00 0.15
N ASP A 301 29.25 20.07 -0.95
CA ASP A 301 30.68 19.75 -1.03
C ASP A 301 31.47 20.98 -1.51
N LYS A 302 32.56 21.34 -0.83
CA LYS A 302 33.46 22.43 -1.24
C LYS A 302 34.02 22.27 -2.67
N LYS A 303 33.99 21.06 -3.24
CA LYS A 303 34.38 20.77 -4.62
C LYS A 303 33.18 20.55 -5.56
N ALA A 304 31.94 20.81 -5.14
CA ALA A 304 30.73 20.54 -5.92
C ALA A 304 30.74 21.20 -7.31
N TRP A 305 31.18 22.45 -7.38
CA TRP A 305 31.30 23.18 -8.64
C TRP A 305 32.43 22.69 -9.55
N LYS A 306 33.36 21.88 -9.04
CA LYS A 306 34.49 21.38 -9.83
C LYS A 306 33.96 20.55 -11.00
N GLY A 307 34.26 21.01 -12.21
CA GLY A 307 33.85 20.34 -13.45
C GLY A 307 32.48 20.78 -13.96
N VAL A 308 31.69 21.54 -13.20
CA VAL A 308 30.46 22.17 -13.71
C VAL A 308 30.84 23.39 -14.53
N LYS A 309 30.34 23.46 -15.77
CA LYS A 309 30.53 24.59 -16.68
C LYS A 309 29.23 25.35 -16.91
N THR A 310 28.16 24.63 -17.18
CA THR A 310 26.88 25.22 -17.61
C THR A 310 25.76 24.67 -16.74
N ILE A 311 24.87 25.54 -16.27
CA ILE A 311 23.62 25.14 -15.62
C ILE A 311 22.46 25.58 -16.51
N VAL A 312 21.50 24.69 -16.73
CA VAL A 312 20.30 24.98 -17.50
C VAL A 312 19.09 24.80 -16.60
N ILE A 313 18.31 25.86 -16.47
CA ILE A 313 16.96 25.81 -15.91
C ILE A 313 15.93 25.76 -17.05
N GLY A 314 14.85 25.02 -16.88
CA GLY A 314 13.75 25.04 -17.83
C GLY A 314 12.45 24.50 -17.27
N GLU A 315 11.36 24.81 -17.97
CA GLU A 315 10.04 24.27 -17.64
C GLU A 315 9.87 22.82 -18.11
N GLU A 316 9.22 22.02 -17.28
CA GLU A 316 8.94 20.61 -17.50
C GLU A 316 7.50 20.38 -18.05
N GLY A 317 7.23 19.25 -18.70
CA GLY A 317 5.88 18.83 -19.17
C GLY A 317 5.70 18.69 -20.69
N VAL A 318 4.44 18.59 -21.17
CA VAL A 318 4.09 18.33 -22.59
C VAL A 318 3.97 19.63 -23.41
N GLY A 319 4.40 19.61 -24.68
CA GLY A 319 4.29 20.74 -25.64
C GLY A 319 5.62 21.41 -26.04
N GLY A 320 5.71 21.89 -27.29
CA GLY A 320 6.88 22.63 -27.81
C GLY A 320 6.94 24.09 -27.30
N GLY A 321 8.12 24.71 -27.30
CA GLY A 321 8.29 26.14 -26.97
C GLY A 321 8.51 26.47 -25.48
N LYS A 322 8.78 25.48 -24.62
CA LYS A 322 9.03 25.68 -23.18
C LYS A 322 10.26 26.55 -22.92
N TRP A 323 10.12 27.44 -21.94
CA TRP A 323 11.17 28.36 -21.55
C TRP A 323 12.36 27.63 -20.94
N ARG A 324 13.56 28.09 -21.31
CA ARG A 324 14.84 27.61 -20.79
C ARG A 324 15.80 28.78 -20.69
N GLN A 325 16.67 28.75 -19.69
CA GLN A 325 17.73 29.71 -19.52
C GLN A 325 19.00 29.00 -19.09
N GLU A 326 20.11 29.40 -19.68
CA GLU A 326 21.45 28.99 -19.27
C GLU A 326 22.01 30.05 -18.31
N PHE A 327 22.70 29.58 -17.28
CA PHE A 327 23.48 30.39 -16.34
C PHE A 327 24.68 29.59 -15.84
N TYR A 328 25.58 30.27 -15.12
CA TYR A 328 26.90 29.73 -14.78
C TYR A 328 27.05 29.53 -13.28
N PRO A 329 27.84 28.53 -12.84
CA PRO A 329 28.07 28.27 -11.43
C PRO A 329 28.76 29.44 -10.74
N ASP A 330 28.27 29.82 -9.56
CA ASP A 330 28.95 30.72 -8.63
C ASP A 330 29.93 29.91 -7.78
N THR A 331 31.18 29.86 -8.19
CA THR A 331 32.21 29.01 -7.57
C THR A 331 32.60 29.45 -6.16
N ASP A 332 32.28 30.69 -5.78
CA ASP A 332 32.70 31.29 -4.51
C ASP A 332 31.57 31.24 -3.45
N GLY A 333 30.32 31.10 -3.90
CA GLY A 333 29.13 31.01 -3.04
C GLY A 333 28.85 29.61 -2.48
N GLN A 334 28.39 29.55 -1.23
CA GLN A 334 27.76 28.35 -0.66
C GLN A 334 26.31 28.17 -1.11
N GLU A 335 25.65 29.26 -1.49
CA GLU A 335 24.30 29.26 -2.05
C GLU A 335 24.28 30.15 -3.30
N GLN A 336 23.57 29.70 -4.34
CA GLN A 336 23.40 30.42 -5.59
C GLN A 336 21.91 30.60 -5.92
N GLU A 337 21.52 31.83 -6.22
CA GLU A 337 20.17 32.18 -6.68
C GLU A 337 19.90 31.68 -8.10
N LEU A 338 18.64 31.33 -8.37
CA LEU A 338 18.18 31.03 -9.72
C LEU A 338 17.97 32.33 -10.53
N PRO A 339 18.01 32.27 -11.87
CA PRO A 339 17.77 33.44 -12.72
C PRO A 339 16.46 34.14 -12.37
N SER A 340 16.51 35.48 -12.23
CA SER A 340 15.40 36.32 -11.76
C SER A 340 14.11 36.15 -12.56
N GLU A 341 14.24 35.81 -13.84
CA GLU A 341 13.19 35.60 -14.83
C GLU A 341 12.24 34.48 -14.42
N ILE A 342 12.70 33.53 -13.60
CA ILE A 342 11.85 32.47 -13.06
C ILE A 342 10.73 33.06 -12.19
N ARG A 343 11.00 34.15 -11.43
CA ARG A 343 10.00 34.80 -10.56
C ARG A 343 8.84 35.37 -11.38
N ASN A 344 9.11 35.86 -12.59
CA ASN A 344 8.09 36.40 -13.50
C ASN A 344 7.09 35.33 -13.96
N ARG A 345 7.46 34.05 -13.88
CA ARG A 345 6.57 32.95 -14.23
C ARG A 345 5.53 32.68 -13.16
N LYS A 346 5.67 33.21 -11.94
CA LYS A 346 4.78 33.06 -10.77
C LYS A 346 4.59 31.63 -10.23
N GLY A 347 4.91 30.61 -11.01
CA GLY A 347 4.89 29.21 -10.57
C GLY A 347 4.96 28.24 -11.74
N GLY A 348 5.09 26.95 -11.41
CA GLY A 348 5.19 25.88 -12.40
C GLY A 348 6.06 24.73 -11.93
N TRP A 349 6.40 23.85 -12.87
CA TRP A 349 7.28 22.70 -12.68
C TRP A 349 8.53 22.86 -13.54
N PHE A 350 9.70 22.74 -12.92
CA PHE A 350 10.99 23.08 -13.50
C PHE A 350 12.02 21.97 -13.27
N PHE A 351 13.01 21.93 -14.15
CA PHE A 351 14.23 21.16 -13.97
C PHE A 351 15.45 22.09 -13.86
N LEU A 352 16.49 21.60 -13.20
CA LEU A 352 17.85 22.14 -13.16
C LEU A 352 18.82 21.06 -13.61
N ARG A 353 19.60 21.35 -14.65
CA ARG A 353 20.57 20.41 -15.23
C ARG A 353 21.95 21.04 -15.23
N PHE A 354 22.90 20.34 -14.63
CA PHE A 354 24.30 20.75 -14.54
C PHE A 354 25.09 20.01 -15.62
N TYR A 355 25.96 20.71 -16.35
CA TYR A 355 26.74 20.15 -17.45
C TYR A 355 28.22 20.45 -17.29
N ASP A 356 29.06 19.52 -17.75
CA ASP A 356 30.50 19.67 -17.75
C ASP A 356 31.03 20.43 -18.99
N ALA A 357 32.35 20.55 -19.09
CA ALA A 357 32.99 21.21 -20.22
C ALA A 357 32.80 20.53 -21.59
N LYS A 358 32.40 19.24 -21.59
CA LYS A 358 32.11 18.41 -22.77
C LYS A 358 30.60 18.33 -23.04
N ASP A 359 29.80 19.13 -22.36
CA ASP A 359 28.33 19.11 -22.33
C ASP A 359 27.73 17.79 -21.83
N GLU A 360 28.44 17.03 -21.00
CA GLU A 360 27.92 15.82 -20.38
C GLU A 360 27.11 16.19 -19.14
N LEU A 361 25.94 15.54 -18.96
CA LEU A 361 25.05 15.81 -17.83
C LEU A 361 25.71 15.31 -16.54
N ILE A 362 25.93 16.23 -15.63
CA ILE A 362 26.55 16.02 -14.32
C ILE A 362 25.48 15.64 -13.29
N GLU A 363 24.39 16.40 -13.23
CA GLU A 363 23.32 16.25 -12.25
C GLU A 363 22.02 16.84 -12.80
N SER A 364 20.88 16.31 -12.36
CA SER A 364 19.55 16.78 -12.72
C SER A 364 18.66 16.79 -11.48
N MET A 365 18.01 17.92 -11.23
CA MET A 365 17.08 18.12 -10.13
C MET A 365 15.77 18.67 -10.68
N ASP A 366 14.65 18.25 -10.10
CA ASP A 366 13.33 18.80 -10.44
C ASP A 366 12.79 19.55 -9.23
N PHE A 367 12.02 20.60 -9.45
CA PHE A 367 11.28 21.29 -8.40
C PHE A 367 10.05 21.99 -8.96
N ARG A 368 9.13 22.33 -8.05
CA ARG A 368 7.97 23.17 -8.32
C ARG A 368 8.04 24.40 -7.44
N PHE A 369 7.43 25.50 -7.89
CA PHE A 369 7.14 26.60 -6.98
C PHE A 369 5.84 27.31 -7.35
N LEU A 370 5.26 28.05 -6.40
CA LEU A 370 4.10 28.90 -6.61
C LEU A 370 4.15 30.12 -5.69
N SER A 371 4.38 31.32 -6.24
CA SER A 371 4.63 32.56 -5.49
C SER A 371 3.52 32.94 -4.51
N GLY A 372 2.28 32.59 -4.83
CA GLY A 372 1.11 32.93 -4.03
C GLY A 372 0.75 31.91 -2.95
N LEU A 373 1.34 30.72 -2.93
CA LEU A 373 1.05 29.70 -1.91
C LEU A 373 2.16 29.75 -0.85
N LYS A 374 1.80 30.13 0.38
CA LYS A 374 2.76 30.42 1.46
C LYS A 374 2.99 29.24 2.39
N ASN A 375 1.96 28.44 2.64
CA ASN A 375 2.08 27.26 3.49
C ASN A 375 0.96 26.24 3.17
N ILE A 376 1.26 24.96 3.38
CA ILE A 376 0.29 23.88 3.47
C ILE A 376 0.47 23.25 4.84
N SER A 377 -0.58 23.20 5.64
CA SER A 377 -0.58 22.56 6.95
C SER A 377 -1.53 21.37 6.95
N VAL A 378 -0.95 20.17 6.94
CA VAL A 378 -1.68 18.93 7.17
C VAL A 378 -1.64 18.62 8.67
N PRO A 379 -2.79 18.39 9.33
CA PRO A 379 -2.80 18.10 10.76
C PRO A 379 -2.10 16.76 11.04
N ARG A 380 -1.25 16.71 12.07
CA ARG A 380 -0.68 15.46 12.58
C ARG A 380 -1.75 14.69 13.36
N LEU A 381 -2.44 13.79 12.68
CA LEU A 381 -3.40 12.87 13.29
C LEU A 381 -2.73 11.53 13.61
N SER A 382 -3.26 10.81 14.60
CA SER A 382 -2.88 9.41 14.81
C SER A 382 -3.28 8.59 13.57
N PRO A 383 -2.35 7.84 12.96
CA PRO A 383 -2.67 6.97 11.84
C PRO A 383 -3.58 5.82 12.22
N LEU A 384 -3.56 5.39 13.49
CA LEU A 384 -4.48 4.41 14.04
C LEU A 384 -5.72 5.13 14.61
N PRO A 385 -6.94 4.73 14.23
CA PRO A 385 -8.16 5.37 14.69
C PRO A 385 -8.48 4.99 16.14
N SER A 386 -9.36 5.79 16.74
CA SER A 386 -10.01 5.43 18.00
C SER A 386 -11.06 4.34 17.77
N GLU A 387 -11.65 3.78 18.84
CA GLU A 387 -12.79 2.87 18.71
C GLU A 387 -14.01 3.50 18.00
N GLN A 388 -14.07 4.84 17.95
CA GLN A 388 -15.11 5.58 17.22
C GLN A 388 -14.77 5.84 15.75
N GLY A 389 -13.60 5.39 15.28
CA GLY A 389 -13.08 5.66 13.94
C GLY A 389 -12.16 6.88 13.89
N HIS A 390 -11.81 7.26 12.66
CA HIS A 390 -11.02 8.43 12.33
C HIS A 390 -11.84 9.72 12.42
N LYS A 391 -11.18 10.82 12.77
CA LYS A 391 -11.78 12.16 12.72
C LYS A 391 -11.51 12.81 11.36
N PRO A 392 -12.38 13.70 10.86
CA PRO A 392 -12.08 14.53 9.71
C PRO A 392 -10.79 15.32 9.91
N ALA A 393 -9.99 15.46 8.85
CA ALA A 393 -8.74 16.22 8.88
C ALA A 393 -8.97 17.61 8.27
N ARG A 394 -8.64 18.68 9.00
CA ARG A 394 -8.74 20.07 8.51
C ARG A 394 -7.39 20.51 7.97
N VAL A 395 -7.20 20.37 6.67
CA VAL A 395 -5.98 20.77 5.96
C VAL A 395 -6.07 22.24 5.60
N GLN A 396 -5.05 23.03 5.93
CA GLN A 396 -5.06 24.47 5.76
C GLN A 396 -4.05 24.88 4.70
N LEU A 397 -4.50 25.63 3.69
CA LEU A 397 -3.66 26.24 2.68
C LEU A 397 -3.64 27.75 2.91
N PHE A 398 -2.46 28.29 3.22
CA PHE A 398 -2.25 29.73 3.39
C PHE A 398 -1.72 30.29 2.08
N HIS A 399 -2.41 31.28 1.53
CA HIS A 399 -2.12 31.80 0.20
C HIS A 399 -2.49 33.28 0.06
N GLU A 400 -1.94 33.94 -0.94
CA GLU A 400 -2.33 35.30 -1.31
C GLU A 400 -3.78 35.35 -1.80
N PRO A 401 -4.47 36.51 -1.67
CA PRO A 401 -5.76 36.71 -2.31
C PRO A 401 -5.71 36.40 -3.81
N GLY A 402 -6.76 35.74 -4.33
CA GLY A 402 -6.86 35.39 -5.76
C GLY A 402 -6.25 34.05 -6.16
N ILE A 403 -5.63 33.31 -5.24
CA ILE A 403 -5.27 31.91 -5.47
C ILE A 403 -6.54 31.04 -5.46
N MET A 404 -6.71 30.29 -6.53
CA MET A 404 -7.77 29.30 -6.71
C MET A 404 -7.24 27.91 -6.36
N ILE A 405 -8.10 27.13 -5.70
CA ILE A 405 -7.87 25.72 -5.36
C ILE A 405 -9.02 24.93 -5.97
N GLN A 406 -8.70 24.02 -6.88
CA GLN A 406 -9.66 23.20 -7.64
C GLN A 406 -9.25 21.72 -7.56
N ALA A 407 -10.19 20.80 -7.37
CA ALA A 407 -9.88 19.37 -7.42
C ALA A 407 -9.50 18.94 -8.85
N THR A 408 -8.51 18.06 -9.00
CA THR A 408 -8.10 17.52 -10.32
C THR A 408 -8.81 16.23 -10.72
N GLU A 409 -9.51 15.61 -9.78
CA GLU A 409 -10.18 14.32 -9.94
C GLU A 409 -11.61 14.43 -9.40
N ASP A 410 -12.46 13.45 -9.71
CA ASP A 410 -13.81 13.35 -9.14
C ASP A 410 -13.69 12.91 -7.67
N LEU A 411 -13.43 13.90 -6.80
CA LEU A 411 -13.33 13.70 -5.37
C LEU A 411 -14.74 13.68 -4.76
N PRO A 412 -14.95 12.91 -3.67
CA PRO A 412 -16.12 13.09 -2.81
C PRO A 412 -16.27 14.57 -2.45
N LYS A 413 -17.49 15.04 -2.17
CA LYS A 413 -17.72 16.44 -1.78
C LYS A 413 -16.94 16.78 -0.50
N ILE A 414 -15.74 17.33 -0.67
CA ILE A 414 -14.88 17.84 0.39
C ILE A 414 -15.34 19.26 0.69
N PRO A 415 -15.76 19.57 1.93
CA PRO A 415 -16.07 20.93 2.33
C PRO A 415 -14.83 21.83 2.19
N ILE A 416 -15.01 22.95 1.49
CA ILE A 416 -14.00 23.99 1.29
C ILE A 416 -14.50 25.26 1.94
N GLU A 417 -13.82 25.69 2.99
CA GLU A 417 -14.04 26.99 3.65
C GLU A 417 -12.96 27.96 3.15
N ARG A 418 -13.35 29.18 2.73
CA ARG A 418 -12.40 30.20 2.25
C ARG A 418 -12.51 31.46 3.10
N GLU A 419 -11.40 31.85 3.70
CA GLU A 419 -11.27 33.01 4.59
C GLU A 419 -10.09 33.88 4.15
N GLY A 420 -10.34 34.80 3.20
CA GLY A 420 -9.34 35.76 2.72
C GLY A 420 -8.07 35.13 2.15
N SER A 421 -7.04 35.00 2.99
CA SER A 421 -5.72 34.43 2.66
C SER A 421 -5.54 32.97 3.11
N GLN A 422 -6.63 32.30 3.46
CA GLN A 422 -6.64 30.92 3.91
C GLN A 422 -7.77 30.14 3.25
N THR A 423 -7.49 28.91 2.85
CA THR A 423 -8.48 27.91 2.46
C THR A 423 -8.35 26.69 3.36
N ILE A 424 -9.47 26.21 3.90
CA ILE A 424 -9.53 25.03 4.74
C ILE A 424 -10.27 23.93 3.99
N LEU A 425 -9.60 22.80 3.81
CA LEU A 425 -10.16 21.57 3.24
C LEU A 425 -10.48 20.61 4.38
N THR A 426 -11.75 20.23 4.54
CA THR A 426 -12.15 19.25 5.56
C THR A 426 -12.21 17.85 4.92
N ILE A 427 -11.11 17.11 5.01
CA ILE A 427 -11.00 15.76 4.44
C ILE A 427 -11.72 14.74 5.32
N PRO A 428 -12.83 14.12 4.85
CA PRO A 428 -13.58 13.17 5.65
C PRO A 428 -12.75 11.90 5.94
N PRO A 429 -13.07 11.14 7.01
CA PRO A 429 -12.51 9.82 7.25
C PRO A 429 -13.06 8.83 6.22
N ASN A 430 -12.47 8.84 5.03
CA ASN A 430 -12.78 7.93 3.94
C ASN A 430 -11.46 7.56 3.24
N TYR A 431 -11.17 6.26 3.12
CA TYR A 431 -9.92 5.77 2.51
C TYR A 431 -9.70 6.28 1.07
N GLY A 432 -10.76 6.55 0.32
CA GLY A 432 -10.69 7.13 -1.03
C GLY A 432 -10.41 8.63 -1.04
N SER A 433 -10.44 9.30 0.12
CA SER A 433 -10.13 10.73 0.30
C SER A 433 -8.83 10.99 1.06
N ASP A 434 -8.09 9.96 1.45
CA ASP A 434 -6.82 10.16 2.17
C ASP A 434 -5.73 10.73 1.27
N VAL A 435 -5.80 10.49 -0.04
CA VAL A 435 -4.97 11.15 -1.04
C VAL A 435 -5.88 12.04 -1.88
N THR A 436 -5.65 13.35 -1.84
CA THR A 436 -6.41 14.30 -2.67
C THR A 436 -5.45 15.15 -3.49
N ARG A 437 -5.83 15.39 -4.74
CA ARG A 437 -5.02 16.15 -5.69
C ARG A 437 -5.76 17.42 -6.09
N TRP A 438 -5.04 18.52 -5.99
CA TRP A 438 -5.55 19.88 -6.15
C TRP A 438 -4.71 20.64 -7.16
N LEU A 439 -5.37 21.38 -8.02
CA LEU A 439 -4.77 22.36 -8.90
C LEU A 439 -4.83 23.72 -8.19
N VAL A 440 -3.66 24.23 -7.84
CA VAL A 440 -3.51 25.47 -7.04
C VAL A 440 -2.78 26.52 -7.86
N GLY A 441 -3.34 27.73 -7.96
CA GLY A 441 -2.72 28.82 -8.70
C GLY A 441 -3.68 29.99 -8.94
N TYR A 442 -3.19 31.03 -9.61
CA TYR A 442 -4.05 32.15 -10.01
C TYR A 442 -5.01 31.72 -11.13
N GLU A 443 -6.16 32.39 -11.24
CA GLU A 443 -7.18 32.08 -12.25
C GLU A 443 -6.63 32.11 -13.69
N ASP A 444 -5.94 33.19 -14.05
CA ASP A 444 -5.29 33.39 -15.35
C ASP A 444 -3.76 33.10 -15.31
N GLY A 445 -3.30 32.33 -14.33
CA GLY A 445 -1.88 32.10 -14.07
C GLY A 445 -1.44 30.64 -14.19
N PRO A 446 -0.16 30.36 -13.90
CA PRO A 446 0.29 28.99 -13.76
C PRO A 446 -0.46 28.31 -12.63
N LYS A 447 -0.77 27.04 -12.83
CA LYS A 447 -1.34 26.20 -11.79
C LYS A 447 -0.41 25.04 -11.53
N VAL A 448 -0.22 24.72 -10.25
CA VAL A 448 0.65 23.65 -9.79
C VAL A 448 -0.22 22.60 -9.11
N LYS A 449 0.05 21.32 -9.41
CA LYS A 449 -0.57 20.21 -8.73
C LYS A 449 0.00 20.11 -7.32
N VAL A 450 -0.91 20.01 -6.35
CA VAL A 450 -0.64 19.79 -4.93
C VAL A 450 -1.34 18.51 -4.51
N THR A 451 -0.60 17.58 -3.93
CA THR A 451 -1.10 16.32 -3.39
C THR A 451 -1.07 16.39 -1.88
N VAL A 452 -2.24 16.24 -1.27
CA VAL A 452 -2.40 16.17 0.19
C VAL A 452 -2.59 14.71 0.57
N LEU A 453 -1.78 14.22 1.51
CA LEU A 453 -1.92 12.90 2.13
C LEU A 453 -2.36 13.07 3.59
N VAL A 454 -3.49 12.49 3.95
CA VAL A 454 -3.90 12.29 5.34
C VAL A 454 -3.56 10.85 5.71
N GLU A 455 -2.59 10.67 6.62
CA GLU A 455 -2.13 9.34 7.00
C GLU A 455 -3.16 8.65 7.91
N ARG A 456 -3.86 7.64 7.39
CA ARG A 456 -4.81 6.79 8.11
C ARG A 456 -4.65 5.33 7.74
N LEU A 457 -4.76 4.46 8.74
CA LEU A 457 -4.90 3.03 8.54
C LEU A 457 -6.36 2.63 8.47
N TRP A 458 -6.59 1.64 7.62
CA TRP A 458 -7.89 1.03 7.44
C TRP A 458 -7.76 -0.48 7.50
N TRP A 459 -8.88 -1.15 7.75
CA TRP A 459 -8.94 -2.60 7.77
C TRP A 459 -10.27 -3.11 7.26
N SER A 460 -10.30 -4.40 6.91
CA SER A 460 -11.49 -5.05 6.39
C SER A 460 -11.42 -6.55 6.64
N LEU A 461 -12.57 -7.19 6.77
CA LEU A 461 -12.67 -8.64 6.91
C LEU A 461 -13.00 -9.25 5.55
N GLY A 462 -12.14 -10.13 5.04
CA GLY A 462 -12.27 -10.70 3.70
C GLY A 462 -11.80 -12.15 3.60
N GLU A 463 -11.74 -12.66 2.38
CA GLU A 463 -11.02 -13.91 2.07
C GLU A 463 -9.54 -13.60 1.89
N GLU A 464 -8.66 -14.53 2.28
CA GLU A 464 -7.21 -14.35 2.17
C GLU A 464 -6.72 -14.17 0.73
N ALA A 465 -7.37 -14.83 -0.23
CA ALA A 465 -6.98 -14.79 -1.64
C ALA A 465 -7.57 -13.60 -2.42
N ALA A 466 -8.38 -12.75 -1.79
CA ALA A 466 -9.09 -11.67 -2.47
C ALA A 466 -9.06 -10.37 -1.64
N GLU A 467 -8.32 -9.37 -2.13
CA GLU A 467 -8.26 -8.06 -1.51
C GLU A 467 -9.67 -7.43 -1.47
N PRO A 468 -10.09 -6.88 -0.32
CA PRO A 468 -11.41 -6.29 -0.17
C PRO A 468 -11.52 -4.94 -0.90
N VAL A 469 -12.73 -4.67 -1.39
CA VAL A 469 -13.07 -3.39 -2.06
C VAL A 469 -13.52 -2.30 -1.08
N GLN A 470 -13.93 -2.70 0.13
CA GLN A 470 -14.41 -1.81 1.19
C GLN A 470 -13.48 -1.88 2.39
N TRP A 471 -13.28 -0.71 3.01
CA TRP A 471 -12.35 -0.50 4.10
C TRP A 471 -13.03 0.27 5.23
N GLU A 472 -12.77 -0.13 6.46
CA GLU A 472 -13.33 0.42 7.69
C GLU A 472 -12.23 0.92 8.62
N ASP A 473 -12.62 1.81 9.54
CA ASP A 473 -11.75 2.42 10.56
C ASP A 473 -12.23 2.13 11.99
N LYS A 474 -13.29 1.32 12.14
CA LYS A 474 -13.83 0.91 13.44
C LYS A 474 -13.56 -0.56 13.68
N PRO A 475 -13.35 -0.99 14.95
CA PRO A 475 -13.16 -2.40 15.26
C PRO A 475 -14.31 -3.26 14.72
N LEU A 476 -13.96 -4.26 13.90
CA LEU A 476 -14.94 -5.14 13.28
C LEU A 476 -15.42 -6.22 14.25
N PRO A 477 -16.68 -6.68 14.17
CA PRO A 477 -17.11 -7.87 14.89
C PRO A 477 -16.38 -9.11 14.34
N LEU A 478 -15.80 -9.91 15.23
CA LEU A 478 -15.04 -11.12 14.88
C LEU A 478 -15.76 -12.37 15.42
N SER A 479 -16.06 -13.32 14.53
CA SER A 479 -16.58 -14.65 14.92
C SER A 479 -15.45 -15.62 15.21
N LEU A 480 -15.64 -16.48 16.22
CA LEU A 480 -14.68 -17.55 16.55
C LEU A 480 -14.50 -18.57 15.43
N ASP A 481 -15.53 -18.81 14.62
CA ASP A 481 -15.45 -19.74 13.48
C ASP A 481 -14.40 -19.30 12.45
N TYR A 482 -14.09 -17.99 12.40
CA TYR A 482 -13.08 -17.45 11.50
C TYR A 482 -11.64 -17.76 11.95
N LEU A 483 -11.44 -18.16 13.20
CA LEU A 483 -10.15 -18.55 13.74
C LEU A 483 -9.85 -20.04 13.55
N THR A 484 -10.78 -20.83 13.02
CA THR A 484 -10.56 -22.27 12.80
C THR A 484 -9.46 -22.54 11.78
N ALA A 485 -8.74 -23.65 11.92
CA ALA A 485 -7.62 -24.00 11.03
C ALA A 485 -8.01 -24.10 9.53
N ILE A 486 -9.28 -24.41 9.25
CA ILE A 486 -9.84 -24.52 7.89
C ILE A 486 -10.39 -23.19 7.34
N SER A 487 -10.40 -22.13 8.15
CA SER A 487 -10.90 -20.82 7.74
C SER A 487 -10.00 -20.20 6.68
N LYS A 488 -10.64 -19.66 5.64
CA LYS A 488 -10.01 -18.84 4.59
C LYS A 488 -10.14 -17.34 4.85
N LYS A 489 -10.71 -16.95 6.01
CA LYS A 489 -10.87 -15.55 6.37
C LYS A 489 -9.54 -14.91 6.74
N ALA A 490 -9.39 -13.65 6.36
CA ALA A 490 -8.25 -12.82 6.72
C ALA A 490 -8.70 -11.44 7.20
N MET A 491 -7.97 -10.89 8.17
CA MET A 491 -8.02 -9.49 8.50
C MET A 491 -7.09 -8.74 7.54
N TRP A 492 -7.66 -7.93 6.66
CA TRP A 492 -6.91 -7.11 5.74
C TRP A 492 -6.59 -5.77 6.37
N LEU A 493 -5.36 -5.32 6.23
CA LEU A 493 -4.89 -4.00 6.66
C LEU A 493 -4.48 -3.19 5.43
N ARG A 494 -4.75 -1.89 5.45
CA ARG A 494 -4.38 -0.93 4.40
C ARG A 494 -3.60 0.24 4.98
N PHE A 495 -2.46 0.53 4.37
CA PHE A 495 -1.51 1.56 4.76
C PHE A 495 -1.64 2.81 3.86
N PRO A 496 -1.32 4.01 4.37
CA PRO A 496 -1.40 5.26 3.61
C PRO A 496 -0.58 5.27 2.31
N LYS A 497 0.62 4.68 2.36
CA LYS A 497 1.54 4.58 1.22
C LYS A 497 2.40 3.32 1.31
N CYS A 498 3.08 3.02 0.22
CA CYS A 498 4.08 1.96 0.18
C CYS A 498 5.16 2.25 1.22
N ARG A 499 5.64 1.22 1.94
CA ARG A 499 6.73 1.34 2.94
C ARG A 499 6.41 2.30 4.10
N TRP A 500 5.14 2.41 4.46
CA TRP A 500 4.73 3.31 5.53
C TRP A 500 5.07 2.79 6.94
N VAL A 501 5.23 1.47 7.10
CA VAL A 501 5.51 0.80 8.37
C VAL A 501 6.82 0.00 8.29
N ASP A 502 7.59 0.00 9.39
CA ASP A 502 8.84 -0.75 9.51
C ASP A 502 8.56 -2.21 9.90
N THR A 503 7.75 -2.40 10.94
CA THR A 503 7.34 -3.73 11.42
C THR A 503 5.90 -3.72 11.88
N ILE A 504 5.20 -4.83 11.68
CA ILE A 504 3.81 -5.00 12.12
C ILE A 504 3.64 -6.31 12.87
N PHE A 505 2.91 -6.25 13.99
CA PHE A 505 2.51 -7.40 14.79
C PHE A 505 0.99 -7.41 14.94
N VAL A 506 0.39 -8.60 14.92
CA VAL A 506 -1.06 -8.77 15.10
C VAL A 506 -1.32 -9.89 16.12
N GLY A 507 -2.29 -9.68 17.00
CA GLY A 507 -2.65 -10.64 18.04
C GLY A 507 -3.53 -10.05 19.14
N PHE A 508 -3.91 -10.88 20.11
CA PHE A 508 -4.73 -10.45 21.26
C PHE A 508 -3.88 -9.81 22.37
N GLU A 509 -2.64 -10.27 22.54
CA GLU A 509 -1.66 -9.75 23.50
C GLU A 509 -0.30 -9.54 22.83
N ARG A 510 0.38 -8.43 23.15
CA ARG A 510 1.67 -8.06 22.53
C ARG A 510 2.75 -9.15 22.58
N PRO A 511 2.97 -9.89 23.69
CA PRO A 511 4.02 -10.92 23.76
C PRO A 511 3.76 -12.15 22.89
N LYS A 512 2.51 -12.38 22.50
CA LYS A 512 2.07 -13.51 21.67
C LYS A 512 1.69 -13.08 20.25
N ALA A 513 1.89 -11.80 19.95
CA ALA A 513 1.55 -11.23 18.65
C ALA A 513 2.51 -11.76 17.58
N ARG A 514 1.95 -12.08 16.41
CA ARG A 514 2.68 -12.62 15.27
C ARG A 514 3.16 -11.47 14.39
N GLN A 515 4.41 -11.57 13.92
CA GLN A 515 4.99 -10.58 13.02
C GLN A 515 4.57 -10.87 11.57
N TYR A 516 4.23 -9.83 10.83
CA TYR A 516 3.93 -9.93 9.40
C TYR A 516 4.87 -9.02 8.59
N SER A 517 5.17 -9.43 7.35
CA SER A 517 5.98 -8.66 6.41
C SER A 517 5.10 -8.11 5.30
N ILE A 518 5.37 -6.88 4.84
CA ILE A 518 4.61 -6.21 3.77
C ILE A 518 5.50 -6.08 2.55
N LYS A 519 4.98 -6.39 1.36
CA LYS A 519 5.74 -6.25 0.11
C LYS A 519 5.85 -4.77 -0.30
N VAL A 520 6.93 -4.37 -0.99
CA VAL A 520 7.30 -2.95 -1.20
C VAL A 520 6.21 -2.17 -1.88
N ALA A 521 5.68 -2.77 -2.93
CA ALA A 521 4.76 -2.14 -3.86
C ALA A 521 3.31 -2.27 -3.39
N GLU A 522 3.08 -2.96 -2.27
CA GLU A 522 1.77 -3.21 -1.73
C GLU A 522 1.50 -2.22 -0.59
N LYS A 523 0.28 -1.67 -0.61
CA LYS A 523 -0.25 -0.83 0.46
C LYS A 523 -1.20 -1.64 1.35
N THR A 524 -1.25 -2.95 1.18
CA THR A 524 -2.19 -3.84 1.84
C THR A 524 -1.47 -5.08 2.39
N LEU A 525 -2.06 -5.68 3.42
CA LEU A 525 -1.57 -6.89 4.06
C LEU A 525 -2.75 -7.75 4.47
N ALA A 526 -2.75 -9.02 4.05
CA ALA A 526 -3.67 -10.02 4.55
C ALA A 526 -3.08 -10.72 5.79
N VAL A 527 -3.85 -10.76 6.88
CA VAL A 527 -3.52 -11.47 8.11
C VAL A 527 -4.47 -12.66 8.23
N PRO A 528 -4.03 -13.89 7.91
CA PRO A 528 -4.90 -15.06 7.94
C PRO A 528 -5.43 -15.32 9.36
N LEU A 529 -6.75 -15.36 9.54
CA LEU A 529 -7.33 -15.48 10.89
C LEU A 529 -7.17 -16.88 11.48
N ARG A 530 -7.04 -17.91 10.64
CA ARG A 530 -6.70 -19.29 11.06
C ARG A 530 -5.39 -19.39 11.83
N GLU A 531 -4.50 -18.42 11.66
CA GLU A 531 -3.26 -18.38 12.40
C GLU A 531 -3.53 -18.26 13.90
N PHE A 532 -4.60 -17.62 14.33
CA PHE A 532 -4.95 -17.47 15.75
C PHE A 532 -5.82 -18.61 16.31
N ALA A 533 -5.85 -19.79 15.65
CA ALA A 533 -6.60 -20.95 16.12
C ALA A 533 -6.19 -21.43 17.53
N ASP A 534 -4.93 -21.19 17.91
CA ASP A 534 -4.32 -21.59 19.18
C ASP A 534 -4.36 -20.48 20.26
N ALA A 535 -4.93 -19.31 19.95
CA ALA A 535 -5.03 -18.19 20.86
C ALA A 535 -6.07 -18.46 21.97
N LYS A 536 -5.58 -18.88 23.15
CA LYS A 536 -6.43 -19.17 24.32
C LYS A 536 -7.23 -17.96 24.79
N GLU A 537 -6.69 -16.76 24.58
CA GLU A 537 -7.31 -15.47 24.89
C GLU A 537 -8.61 -15.31 24.12
N ALA A 538 -8.62 -15.68 22.84
CA ALA A 538 -9.81 -15.59 21.99
C ALA A 538 -10.95 -16.50 22.50
N MET A 539 -10.62 -17.59 23.20
CA MET A 539 -11.60 -18.56 23.71
C MET A 539 -12.26 -18.11 25.03
N ASP A 540 -11.74 -17.09 25.71
CA ASP A 540 -12.36 -16.53 26.90
C ASP A 540 -13.55 -15.63 26.53
N GLN A 541 -14.74 -16.20 26.56
CA GLN A 541 -16.00 -15.52 26.24
C GLN A 541 -16.60 -14.74 27.42
N THR A 542 -15.91 -14.64 28.57
CA THR A 542 -16.42 -13.91 29.74
C THR A 542 -16.31 -12.38 29.58
N GLN A 543 -15.43 -11.94 28.70
CA GLN A 543 -15.14 -10.54 28.40
C GLN A 543 -14.90 -10.35 26.90
N ASP A 544 -14.98 -9.10 26.44
CA ASP A 544 -14.69 -8.77 25.05
C ASP A 544 -13.20 -9.00 24.75
N GLN A 545 -12.91 -9.86 23.79
CA GLN A 545 -11.55 -10.12 23.33
C GLN A 545 -11.22 -9.22 22.15
N ARG A 546 -10.07 -8.57 22.21
CA ARG A 546 -9.67 -7.52 21.25
C ARG A 546 -8.50 -7.99 20.43
N LEU A 547 -8.72 -8.16 19.12
CA LEU A 547 -7.62 -8.35 18.18
C LEU A 547 -6.99 -6.99 17.90
N LYS A 548 -5.69 -6.88 18.16
CA LYS A 548 -4.92 -5.65 18.05
C LYS A 548 -3.85 -5.75 16.97
N VAL A 549 -3.46 -4.59 16.48
CA VAL A 549 -2.29 -4.38 15.64
C VAL A 549 -1.29 -3.50 16.39
N TRP A 550 0.00 -3.84 16.33
CA TRP A 550 1.12 -3.02 16.77
C TRP A 550 2.00 -2.69 15.58
N ILE A 551 2.31 -1.42 15.42
CA ILE A 551 3.03 -0.88 14.26
C ILE A 551 4.22 -0.11 14.78
N LYS A 552 5.41 -0.44 14.28
CA LYS A 552 6.62 0.35 14.52
C LYS A 552 6.91 1.23 13.32
N ARG A 553 7.15 2.52 13.58
CA ARG A 553 7.51 3.51 12.56
C ARG A 553 8.42 4.56 13.19
N HIS A 554 9.55 4.88 12.54
CA HIS A 554 10.48 5.91 13.00
C HIS A 554 10.95 5.73 14.46
N GLY A 555 11.05 4.47 14.90
CA GLY A 555 11.43 4.13 16.27
C GLY A 555 10.28 4.16 17.29
N GLU A 556 9.09 4.65 16.92
CA GLU A 556 7.90 4.67 17.78
C GLU A 556 7.01 3.45 17.50
N GLU A 557 6.43 2.86 18.55
CA GLU A 557 5.42 1.80 18.43
C GLU A 557 4.04 2.36 18.77
N MET A 558 3.06 2.08 17.91
CA MET A 558 1.65 2.46 18.07
C MET A 558 0.78 1.21 18.11
N GLU A 559 -0.32 1.24 18.89
CA GLU A 559 -1.29 0.14 18.94
C GLU A 559 -2.72 0.57 18.59
N GLY A 560 -3.48 -0.36 18.00
CA GLY A 560 -4.87 -0.14 17.60
C GLY A 560 -5.69 -1.43 17.65
N VAL A 561 -6.98 -1.32 17.90
CA VAL A 561 -7.91 -2.47 17.91
C VAL A 561 -8.56 -2.58 16.54
N VAL A 562 -8.34 -3.71 15.85
CA VAL A 562 -8.87 -3.96 14.50
C VAL A 562 -10.16 -4.77 14.52
N ALA A 563 -10.34 -5.63 15.54
CA ALA A 563 -11.54 -6.42 15.67
C ALA A 563 -11.85 -6.82 17.13
N VAL A 564 -13.11 -7.16 17.40
CA VAL A 564 -13.61 -7.53 18.72
C VAL A 564 -14.46 -8.80 18.63
N ILE A 565 -14.11 -9.80 19.42
CA ILE A 565 -14.96 -10.95 19.74
C ILE A 565 -15.75 -10.54 20.98
N ARG A 566 -17.08 -10.43 20.85
CA ARG A 566 -17.92 -10.00 21.96
C ARG A 566 -18.05 -11.12 22.99
N ALA A 567 -18.05 -10.73 24.27
CA ALA A 567 -18.41 -11.63 25.35
C ALA A 567 -19.80 -12.21 25.08
N ILE A 568 -19.96 -13.52 25.29
CA ILE A 568 -21.30 -14.12 25.32
C ILE A 568 -21.81 -13.90 26.75
N PRO A 569 -22.87 -13.11 26.96
CA PRO A 569 -23.41 -12.94 28.30
C PRO A 569 -23.87 -14.32 28.81
N LEU A 570 -23.27 -14.76 29.93
CA LEU A 570 -23.65 -16.01 30.59
C LEU A 570 -25.17 -16.07 30.71
N GLN A 571 -25.79 -17.09 30.10
CA GLN A 571 -27.23 -17.27 30.16
C GLN A 571 -27.65 -17.45 31.62
N LYS A 572 -28.49 -16.54 32.13
CA LYS A 572 -28.98 -16.57 33.52
C LYS A 572 -30.44 -16.96 33.57
N TRP A 573 -30.76 -17.98 34.36
CA TRP A 573 -32.14 -18.40 34.61
C TRP A 573 -32.61 -17.86 35.95
N VAL A 574 -33.64 -17.00 35.92
CA VAL A 574 -34.14 -16.30 37.11
C VAL A 574 -35.47 -16.86 37.58
N GLY A 575 -35.53 -17.35 38.80
CA GLY A 575 -36.74 -17.81 39.47
C GLY A 575 -37.10 -16.92 40.66
N PHE A 576 -38.39 -16.70 40.87
CA PHE A 576 -38.90 -15.98 42.04
C PHE A 576 -39.73 -16.94 42.89
N GLY A 577 -39.65 -16.88 44.21
CA GLY A 577 -40.45 -17.70 45.12
C GLY A 577 -41.06 -16.86 46.22
N ARG A 578 -42.27 -17.21 46.66
CA ARG A 578 -42.93 -16.57 47.81
C ARG A 578 -43.63 -17.60 48.66
N TYR A 579 -43.51 -17.46 49.97
CA TYR A 579 -44.30 -18.21 50.91
C TYR A 579 -44.66 -17.34 52.12
N LYS A 580 -45.96 -17.12 52.32
CA LYS A 580 -46.51 -16.16 53.29
C LYS A 580 -45.84 -14.78 53.12
N THR A 581 -45.03 -14.36 54.09
CA THR A 581 -44.33 -13.06 54.14
C THR A 581 -42.91 -13.10 53.57
N ALA A 582 -42.36 -14.28 53.24
CA ALA A 582 -41.02 -14.42 52.69
C ALA A 582 -41.05 -14.41 51.16
N VAL A 583 -40.12 -13.68 50.54
CA VAL A 583 -39.94 -13.59 49.08
C VAL A 583 -38.47 -13.83 48.75
N ALA A 584 -38.21 -14.67 47.75
CA ALA A 584 -36.88 -15.03 47.29
C ALA A 584 -36.74 -14.84 45.77
N ARG A 585 -35.52 -14.50 45.34
CA ARG A 585 -35.09 -14.44 43.95
C ARG A 585 -33.84 -15.31 43.80
N ALA A 586 -33.92 -16.32 42.96
CA ALA A 586 -32.79 -17.20 42.61
C ALA A 586 -32.31 -16.86 41.20
N GLU A 587 -31.02 -16.73 41.03
CA GLU A 587 -30.34 -16.69 39.74
C GLU A 587 -29.48 -17.94 39.60
N LEU A 588 -29.66 -18.67 38.50
CA LEU A 588 -28.81 -19.80 38.12
C LEU A 588 -27.92 -19.38 36.94
N GLN A 589 -26.69 -19.84 36.97
CA GLN A 589 -25.71 -19.72 35.89
C GLN A 589 -24.88 -21.01 35.86
N HIS A 590 -24.30 -21.38 34.71
CA HIS A 590 -23.36 -22.50 34.66
C HIS A 590 -22.20 -22.29 35.64
N GLY A 591 -21.83 -23.34 36.37
CA GLY A 591 -20.84 -23.26 37.44
C GLY A 591 -20.58 -24.58 38.16
N SER A 592 -19.96 -24.48 39.34
CA SER A 592 -19.42 -25.59 40.15
C SER A 592 -20.43 -26.28 41.07
N GLY A 593 -21.70 -25.88 41.04
CA GLY A 593 -22.75 -26.37 41.92
C GLY A 593 -22.87 -25.67 43.27
N LYS A 594 -22.32 -24.46 43.39
CA LYS A 594 -22.35 -23.68 44.62
C LYS A 594 -23.69 -22.97 44.79
N ILE A 595 -24.42 -23.31 45.86
CA ILE A 595 -25.68 -22.65 46.23
C ILE A 595 -25.46 -21.69 47.41
N THR A 596 -25.70 -20.40 47.19
CA THR A 596 -25.60 -19.35 48.20
C THR A 596 -26.93 -18.63 48.43
N VAL A 597 -27.21 -18.30 49.68
CA VAL A 597 -28.40 -17.55 50.12
C VAL A 597 -27.93 -16.32 50.89
N ASN A 598 -28.30 -15.13 50.43
CA ASN A 598 -27.88 -13.84 51.01
C ASN A 598 -26.36 -13.72 51.23
N GLY A 599 -25.55 -14.35 50.38
CA GLY A 599 -24.08 -14.31 50.46
C GLY A 599 -23.45 -15.39 51.33
N SER A 600 -24.24 -16.26 51.97
CA SER A 600 -23.75 -17.41 52.75
C SER A 600 -24.11 -18.74 52.08
N PRO A 601 -23.31 -19.82 52.23
CA PRO A 601 -23.69 -21.16 51.77
C PRO A 601 -25.06 -21.58 52.32
N ILE A 602 -25.89 -22.24 51.51
CA ILE A 602 -27.28 -22.59 51.86
C ILE A 602 -27.40 -23.36 53.18
N VAL A 603 -26.48 -24.30 53.44
CA VAL A 603 -26.42 -25.10 54.67
C VAL A 603 -26.12 -24.23 55.89
N GLN A 604 -25.23 -23.24 55.73
CA GLN A 604 -24.85 -22.32 56.80
C GLN A 604 -25.97 -21.32 57.10
N TYR A 605 -26.60 -20.76 56.06
CA TYR A 605 -27.67 -19.78 56.20
C TYR A 605 -28.90 -20.34 56.94
N PHE A 606 -29.23 -21.63 56.72
CA PHE A 606 -30.36 -22.30 57.36
C PHE A 606 -29.97 -23.23 58.52
N ARG A 607 -28.76 -23.09 59.10
CA ARG A 607 -28.26 -23.97 60.18
C ARG A 607 -29.23 -24.07 61.37
N GLU A 608 -29.74 -22.93 61.83
CA GLU A 608 -30.66 -22.82 62.97
C GLU A 608 -32.14 -23.02 62.59
N ALA A 609 -32.44 -23.25 61.31
CA ALA A 609 -33.81 -23.47 60.87
C ALA A 609 -34.36 -24.80 61.43
N PRO A 610 -35.69 -24.88 61.69
CA PRO A 610 -36.34 -26.10 62.13
C PRO A 610 -36.04 -27.27 61.20
N LEU A 611 -35.92 -28.49 61.73
CA LEU A 611 -35.60 -29.69 60.94
C LEU A 611 -36.51 -29.84 59.71
N LYS A 612 -37.81 -29.57 59.86
CA LYS A 612 -38.79 -29.59 58.76
C LYS A 612 -38.46 -28.62 57.63
N ALA A 613 -37.83 -27.48 57.93
CA ALA A 613 -37.44 -26.47 56.95
C ALA A 613 -36.20 -26.90 56.15
N ARG A 614 -35.18 -27.42 56.84
CA ARG A 614 -33.97 -27.97 56.20
C ARG A 614 -34.31 -29.16 55.30
N ARG A 615 -35.11 -30.11 55.81
CA ARG A 615 -35.61 -31.26 55.04
C ARG A 615 -36.37 -30.87 53.78
N PHE A 616 -37.04 -29.72 53.76
CA PHE A 616 -37.75 -29.25 52.56
C PHE A 616 -36.81 -28.72 51.48
N LEU A 617 -35.71 -28.07 51.85
CA LEU A 617 -34.66 -27.63 50.93
C LEU A 617 -33.81 -28.79 50.43
N GLU A 618 -33.47 -29.73 51.32
CA GLU A 618 -32.77 -30.97 50.99
C GLU A 618 -33.58 -31.78 49.99
N ARG A 619 -34.89 -31.94 50.22
CA ARG A 619 -35.78 -32.64 49.27
C ARG A 619 -35.71 -32.09 47.84
N LEU A 620 -35.55 -30.78 47.64
CA LEU A 620 -35.39 -30.21 46.29
C LEU A 620 -34.02 -30.57 45.69
N GLN A 621 -32.95 -30.49 46.50
CA GLN A 621 -31.58 -30.76 46.08
C GLN A 621 -31.35 -32.26 45.80
N GLU A 622 -32.05 -33.14 46.50
CA GLU A 622 -31.91 -34.60 46.40
C GLU A 622 -32.78 -35.22 45.29
N LEU A 623 -33.65 -34.46 44.61
CA LEU A 623 -34.36 -34.98 43.44
C LEU A 623 -33.34 -35.29 42.33
N PRO A 624 -33.34 -36.49 41.71
CA PRO A 624 -32.28 -36.90 40.78
C PRO A 624 -31.99 -35.86 39.69
N GLU A 625 -33.02 -35.38 39.01
CA GLU A 625 -32.93 -34.46 37.89
C GLU A 625 -32.58 -33.02 38.34
N ALA A 626 -32.95 -32.65 39.57
CA ALA A 626 -32.57 -31.36 40.14
C ALA A 626 -31.13 -31.39 40.67
N SER A 627 -30.71 -32.51 41.27
CA SER A 627 -29.35 -32.74 41.76
C SER A 627 -28.35 -32.69 40.61
N GLU A 628 -28.68 -33.34 39.49
CA GLU A 628 -27.87 -33.30 38.27
C GLU A 628 -27.75 -31.87 37.75
N ALA A 629 -28.86 -31.13 37.63
CA ALA A 629 -28.82 -29.74 37.21
C ALA A 629 -28.03 -28.85 38.18
N PHE A 630 -28.20 -29.00 39.50
CA PHE A 630 -27.45 -28.25 40.50
C PHE A 630 -25.96 -28.61 40.51
N SER A 631 -25.53 -29.77 40.04
CA SER A 631 -24.10 -30.10 39.93
C SER A 631 -23.39 -29.28 38.84
N GLN A 632 -24.15 -28.74 37.86
CA GLN A 632 -23.65 -28.00 36.71
C GLN A 632 -23.92 -26.49 36.80
N LEU A 633 -24.61 -26.05 37.85
CA LEU A 633 -25.13 -24.68 37.99
C LEU A 633 -24.77 -24.09 39.36
N ASP A 634 -24.18 -22.90 39.37
CA ASP A 634 -24.10 -22.08 40.58
C ASP A 634 -25.42 -21.32 40.78
N ALA A 635 -25.88 -21.26 42.03
CA ALA A 635 -27.12 -20.59 42.42
C ALA A 635 -26.86 -19.45 43.41
N CYS A 636 -27.27 -18.24 43.04
CA CYS A 636 -27.28 -17.08 43.92
C CYS A 636 -28.72 -16.72 44.29
N VAL A 637 -29.07 -16.88 45.57
CA VAL A 637 -30.41 -16.59 46.08
C VAL A 637 -30.38 -15.37 46.99
N LYS A 638 -31.25 -14.40 46.72
CA LYS A 638 -31.56 -13.29 47.62
C LYS A 638 -32.94 -13.50 48.20
N VAL A 639 -33.06 -13.54 49.53
CA VAL A 639 -34.34 -13.76 50.23
C VAL A 639 -34.56 -12.69 51.28
N ARG A 640 -35.80 -12.21 51.40
CA ARG A 640 -36.22 -11.23 52.41
C ARG A 640 -37.59 -11.57 52.99
N GLY A 641 -37.88 -11.00 54.15
CA GLY A 641 -39.12 -11.22 54.90
C GLY A 641 -39.10 -12.49 55.74
N SER A 642 -39.71 -12.44 56.93
CA SER A 642 -39.59 -13.46 57.99
C SER A 642 -38.14 -13.71 58.44
N SER A 643 -37.93 -14.59 59.42
CA SER A 643 -36.59 -14.94 59.92
C SER A 643 -36.04 -16.19 59.20
N PRO A 644 -34.72 -16.31 59.00
CA PRO A 644 -34.07 -17.53 58.50
C PRO A 644 -34.37 -18.77 59.36
N ASN A 645 -34.70 -18.56 60.64
CA ASN A 645 -35.05 -19.63 61.59
C ASN A 645 -36.51 -20.09 61.43
N THR A 646 -37.13 -19.87 60.27
CA THR A 646 -38.53 -20.22 60.01
C THR A 646 -38.69 -21.04 58.73
N MET A 647 -39.74 -21.86 58.69
CA MET A 647 -40.17 -22.59 57.49
C MET A 647 -40.44 -21.66 56.29
N ARG A 648 -40.73 -20.38 56.54
CA ARG A 648 -41.24 -19.46 55.51
C ARG A 648 -40.16 -19.09 54.50
N GLN A 649 -38.95 -18.75 54.97
CA GLN A 649 -37.84 -18.43 54.08
C GLN A 649 -37.36 -19.65 53.28
N ALA A 650 -37.22 -20.81 53.94
CA ALA A 650 -36.81 -22.05 53.28
C ALA A 650 -37.74 -22.44 52.12
N LYS A 651 -39.07 -22.36 52.32
CA LYS A 651 -40.04 -22.63 51.24
C LYS A 651 -39.97 -21.60 50.11
N ALA A 652 -39.78 -20.32 50.42
CA ALA A 652 -39.63 -19.29 49.40
C ALA A 652 -38.38 -19.52 48.54
N VAL A 653 -37.24 -19.85 49.16
CA VAL A 653 -35.98 -20.19 48.48
C VAL A 653 -36.14 -21.42 47.60
N ALA A 654 -36.72 -22.51 48.11
CA ALA A 654 -36.97 -23.72 47.33
C ALA A 654 -37.83 -23.44 46.08
N HIS A 655 -38.90 -22.65 46.22
CA HIS A 655 -39.73 -22.27 45.08
C HIS A 655 -39.01 -21.36 44.08
N ALA A 656 -38.12 -20.48 44.54
CA ALA A 656 -37.31 -19.65 43.66
C ALA A 656 -36.33 -20.50 42.84
N LEU A 657 -35.60 -21.42 43.49
CA LEU A 657 -34.67 -22.34 42.86
C LEU A 657 -35.37 -23.26 41.85
N ALA A 658 -36.48 -23.89 42.25
CA ALA A 658 -37.24 -24.77 41.36
C ALA A 658 -37.74 -24.04 40.10
N ARG A 659 -38.15 -22.77 40.21
CA ARG A 659 -38.59 -22.00 39.03
C ARG A 659 -37.43 -21.55 38.15
N ALA A 660 -36.26 -21.32 38.73
CA ALA A 660 -35.07 -21.07 37.93
C ALA A 660 -34.68 -22.33 37.15
N LEU A 661 -34.76 -23.51 37.78
CA LEU A 661 -34.56 -24.81 37.12
C LEU A 661 -35.58 -25.06 35.99
N MET A 662 -36.87 -24.74 36.20
CA MET A 662 -37.89 -24.85 35.14
C MET A 662 -37.63 -23.95 33.92
N LYS A 663 -36.81 -22.92 34.07
CA LYS A 663 -36.39 -22.06 32.96
C LYS A 663 -35.09 -22.53 32.32
N TYR A 664 -34.22 -23.16 33.11
CA TYR A 664 -33.02 -23.84 32.63
C TYR A 664 -33.41 -25.01 31.72
N ASP A 665 -34.29 -25.87 32.22
CA ASP A 665 -34.83 -27.00 31.49
C ASP A 665 -36.36 -27.03 31.62
N PRO A 666 -37.09 -26.68 30.55
CA PRO A 666 -38.56 -26.73 30.51
C PRO A 666 -39.13 -28.13 30.77
N GLU A 667 -38.39 -29.21 30.51
CA GLU A 667 -38.83 -30.60 30.73
C GLU A 667 -38.92 -30.96 32.21
N LEU A 668 -38.18 -30.27 33.08
CA LEU A 668 -38.27 -30.44 34.54
C LEU A 668 -39.58 -29.91 35.14
N LYS A 669 -40.34 -29.10 34.39
CA LYS A 669 -41.53 -28.42 34.90
C LYS A 669 -42.65 -29.35 35.36
N PRO A 670 -43.09 -30.36 34.58
CA PRO A 670 -44.07 -31.34 35.06
C PRO A 670 -43.57 -32.12 36.28
N PHE A 671 -42.29 -32.51 36.28
CA PHE A 671 -41.66 -33.28 37.35
C PHE A 671 -41.61 -32.48 38.68
N LEU A 672 -41.04 -31.28 38.67
CA LEU A 672 -40.93 -30.42 39.84
C LEU A 672 -42.30 -29.98 40.39
N LYS A 673 -43.31 -29.83 39.53
CA LYS A 673 -44.69 -29.58 39.97
C LYS A 673 -45.29 -30.76 40.73
N ARG A 674 -45.13 -32.00 40.23
CA ARG A 674 -45.58 -33.22 40.92
C ARG A 674 -44.93 -33.38 42.29
N GLN A 675 -43.66 -32.98 42.42
CA GLN A 675 -42.91 -33.03 43.68
C GLN A 675 -43.26 -31.89 44.67
N GLY A 676 -44.20 -31.01 44.33
CA GLY A 676 -44.69 -29.96 45.22
C GLY A 676 -43.93 -28.63 45.14
N PHE A 677 -43.05 -28.43 44.15
CA PHE A 677 -42.24 -27.21 44.01
C PHE A 677 -42.85 -26.16 43.06
N GLY A 678 -44.09 -26.36 42.60
CA GLY A 678 -44.81 -25.50 41.65
C GLY A 678 -45.69 -24.37 42.22
N GLY A 679 -45.43 -23.87 43.44
CA GLY A 679 -46.32 -22.96 44.19
C GLY A 679 -46.67 -21.60 43.54
N VAL A 680 -47.18 -20.63 44.31
CA VAL A 680 -47.72 -19.34 43.81
C VAL A 680 -46.70 -18.47 43.05
N THR A 681 -46.95 -18.17 41.78
CA THR A 681 -46.10 -17.30 40.94
C THR A 681 -46.01 -15.89 41.51
N VAL A 682 -44.80 -15.33 41.58
CA VAL A 682 -44.56 -13.95 42.01
C VAL A 682 -44.20 -13.13 40.78
N PRO A 683 -44.97 -12.08 40.43
CA PRO A 683 -44.55 -11.14 39.41
C PRO A 683 -43.23 -10.46 39.80
N SER A 684 -42.32 -10.25 38.85
CA SER A 684 -41.02 -9.57 39.08
C SER A 684 -41.20 -8.21 39.79
N MET A 685 -42.30 -7.52 39.53
CA MET A 685 -42.65 -6.21 40.09
C MET A 685 -42.86 -6.23 41.61
N CYS A 686 -43.27 -7.36 42.21
CA CYS A 686 -43.43 -7.50 43.67
C CYS A 686 -42.08 -7.47 44.42
N TRP A 687 -40.98 -7.84 43.77
CA TRP A 687 -39.64 -7.73 44.35
C TRP A 687 -39.10 -6.29 44.28
N MET A 688 -39.51 -5.51 43.28
CA MET A 688 -38.99 -4.15 43.06
C MET A 688 -39.65 -3.06 43.93
N ARG A 689 -40.89 -3.25 44.39
CA ARG A 689 -41.64 -2.21 45.12
C ARG A 689 -41.11 -1.88 46.53
N ASP A 690 -40.30 -2.74 47.15
CA ASP A 690 -39.75 -2.49 48.50
C ASP A 690 -38.26 -2.10 48.47
N ARG A 691 -37.85 -1.28 47.48
CA ARG A 691 -36.50 -0.67 47.41
C ARG A 691 -36.51 0.82 47.85
N GLN A 692 -37.54 1.23 48.58
CA GLN A 692 -37.61 2.50 49.32
C GLN A 692 -37.43 2.26 50.80
#